data_AF-A0AAW3JP90-F1
#
_entry.id   AF-A0AAW3JP90-F1
#
_cell.length_a   1.000
_cell.length_b   1.000
_cell.length_c   1.000
_cell.angle_alpha   90.00
_cell.angle_beta   90.00
_cell.angle_gamma   90.00
#
_symmetry.space_group_name_H-M   'P 1'
#
loop_
_entity.id
_entity.type
_entity.pdbx_description
1 polymer ?
#
loop_
_entity_poly.entity_id
_entity_poly.type
_entity_poly.pdbx_seq_one_letter_code
_entity_poly.pdbx_strand_id
1 'polypeptide(L)'
;MKHIYKFFALFLIFGLSIFLFRKMIPEASAGTSSATTLQTATFPIMYLEIGNGYTVNTLHGYSSELNSSNVRECITPLEADKSFIVKFKENQTKVKKLTFNLKDITNNKVIESDTLTAFDNKKGLKTLKIKLSESIDTSTEYGMDIVLTTNLSKKIHYYTRIKYYDTDFFLKQKLEFVTGFHNATFNPGKSFKYAKYLESNTSTNKSYANVGINSSPELVTWGKLKPKLLSETIPTIKEVNVETAAIQYVYYVRAKTSSGSETFLVKEFYRVRYSGSRLYLLNFRRTMEAVFNPKLTSVRKSQFKIGVSNESNFQLTLNDRANELAFVRNGSLWYYDMDKDNLHEVFSFAQKKTDYLRDTYDQHNIKILNFDDNNTINFVVYGYMNCGDYEGRVAVILYNYDPAKNLITERVYIPLETTYQQLKEDFGKYCYVNKQNIFYFSMNNVMYAYNISSKKYELLTKNIAKDNFSMMEDAKCFVWSNASKSDYSQKITILNLDTANKLEVTAPENQSIVVLGTIDANVVYGFVKNKDIYEGSNGETTQPAYKLVISDCNGNIMREYKNKNIYVISATVENNVITLKRVRKTGNGFKPTNPDSILNQKKATKKTVHVASRITKQSLAEKYICLPSGYKMKKTPEIQKAKHVMVTENTTLHLADESSSSFKYYIYAYGEVTASFTTPAKAIQKADEQMGVVMDNRSHVVWERGGKFISKEVSGMSYPDTADSKKAAVLMLLQAAQSETDESSLKGSSIMSMLKTHIKQPADLTGCTLDEVLYFVSSGKPVIGMLSDSHAVVITGYTTSTVTWLDPVTHKKNTTSLTSAEHTFKDAGYRFASYM
;
A
#
# COMPACT_ATOMS: atom_id res chain seq x y z
N MET A 1 -48.29 -37.06 41.94
CA MET A 1 -47.46 -36.17 42.81
C MET A 1 -46.00 -36.03 42.36
N LYS A 2 -45.23 -37.10 42.06
CA LYS A 2 -43.80 -36.98 41.65
C LYS A 2 -43.51 -36.07 40.44
N HIS A 3 -44.41 -36.02 39.44
CA HIS A 3 -44.24 -35.16 38.26
C HIS A 3 -44.50 -33.67 38.55
N ILE A 4 -45.37 -33.37 39.52
CA ILE A 4 -45.68 -32.00 39.95
C ILE A 4 -44.48 -31.40 40.71
N TYR A 5 -43.82 -32.19 41.57
CA TYR A 5 -42.59 -31.76 42.24
C TYR A 5 -41.44 -31.52 41.27
N LYS A 6 -41.28 -32.35 40.23
CA LYS A 6 -40.27 -32.11 39.18
C LYS A 6 -40.56 -30.84 38.38
N PHE A 7 -41.82 -30.58 38.06
CA PHE A 7 -42.23 -29.35 37.38
C PHE A 7 -41.92 -28.11 38.22
N PHE A 8 -42.28 -28.13 39.51
CA PHE A 8 -41.97 -27.03 40.44
C PHE A 8 -40.46 -26.82 40.61
N ALA A 9 -39.67 -27.91 40.74
CA ALA A 9 -38.23 -27.81 40.86
C ALA A 9 -37.57 -27.24 39.59
N LEU A 10 -37.99 -27.68 38.40
CA LEU A 10 -37.53 -27.14 37.12
C LEU A 10 -37.92 -25.67 36.94
N PHE A 11 -39.13 -25.29 37.34
CA PHE A 11 -39.60 -23.91 37.30
C PHE A 11 -38.78 -23.01 38.23
N LEU A 12 -38.42 -23.51 39.42
CA LEU A 12 -37.61 -22.79 40.39
C LEU A 12 -36.16 -22.64 39.90
N ILE A 13 -35.57 -23.69 39.32
CA ILE A 13 -34.23 -23.64 38.70
C ILE A 13 -34.22 -22.66 37.51
N PHE A 14 -35.28 -22.67 36.70
CA PHE A 14 -35.43 -21.74 35.57
C PHE A 14 -35.60 -20.28 36.04
N GLY A 15 -36.38 -20.05 37.10
CA GLY A 15 -36.48 -18.73 37.72
C GLY A 15 -35.15 -18.24 38.30
N LEU A 16 -34.41 -19.13 38.97
CA LEU A 16 -33.10 -18.82 39.54
C LEU A 16 -32.05 -18.54 38.45
N SER A 17 -32.07 -19.29 37.35
CA SER A 17 -31.18 -19.07 36.22
C SER A 17 -31.50 -17.74 35.52
N ILE A 18 -32.77 -17.40 35.30
CA ILE A 18 -33.17 -16.07 34.78
C ILE A 18 -32.67 -14.95 35.70
N PHE A 19 -32.81 -15.11 37.02
CA PHE A 19 -32.36 -14.10 37.98
C PHE A 19 -30.83 -13.94 37.98
N LEU A 20 -30.08 -15.03 37.87
CA LEU A 20 -28.61 -15.01 37.75
C LEU A 20 -28.17 -14.42 36.40
N PHE A 21 -28.82 -14.79 35.29
CA PHE A 21 -28.57 -14.20 33.97
C PHE A 21 -28.90 -12.71 33.96
N ARG A 22 -29.97 -12.26 34.61
CA ARG A 22 -30.29 -10.83 34.77
C ARG A 22 -29.19 -10.07 35.52
N LYS A 23 -28.57 -10.66 36.54
CA LYS A 23 -27.43 -10.05 37.25
C LYS A 23 -26.12 -10.07 36.46
N MET A 24 -25.95 -10.99 35.51
CA MET A 24 -24.77 -11.09 34.64
C MET A 24 -24.88 -10.28 33.34
N ILE A 25 -26.09 -9.88 32.95
CA ILE A 25 -26.33 -8.94 31.85
C ILE A 25 -26.26 -7.52 32.44
N PRO A 26 -25.27 -6.69 32.07
CA PRO A 26 -25.26 -5.29 32.49
C PRO A 26 -26.58 -4.65 32.06
N GLU A 27 -27.31 -4.01 32.99
CA GLU A 27 -28.43 -3.15 32.62
C GLU A 27 -27.88 -2.02 31.74
N ALA A 28 -28.14 -2.12 30.43
CA ALA A 28 -27.94 -1.02 29.51
C ALA A 28 -28.97 0.06 29.89
N SER A 29 -28.55 0.99 30.73
CA SER A 29 -29.29 2.22 30.99
C SER A 29 -29.30 3.02 29.69
N ALA A 30 -30.41 2.95 28.97
CA ALA A 30 -30.70 3.87 27.87
C ALA A 30 -30.76 5.30 28.45
N GLY A 31 -29.70 6.08 28.28
CA GLY A 31 -29.67 7.49 28.65
C GLY A 31 -28.33 8.06 29.13
N THR A 32 -27.36 7.23 29.54
CA THR A 32 -26.01 7.71 29.91
C THR A 32 -24.94 6.93 29.17
N SER A 33 -24.40 7.53 28.12
CA SER A 33 -23.26 7.02 27.37
C SER A 33 -22.06 6.82 28.31
N SER A 34 -21.73 5.58 28.64
CA SER A 34 -20.58 5.28 29.49
C SER A 34 -19.30 5.41 28.67
N ALA A 35 -18.31 6.15 29.20
CA ALA A 35 -17.01 6.33 28.57
C ALA A 35 -15.97 5.37 29.17
N THR A 36 -15.29 4.60 28.32
CA THR A 36 -14.33 3.57 28.71
C THR A 36 -12.97 3.79 28.05
N THR A 37 -11.94 3.15 28.57
CA THR A 37 -10.66 3.04 27.85
C THR A 37 -10.74 1.88 26.86
N LEU A 38 -10.03 1.99 25.75
CA LEU A 38 -9.94 0.91 24.77
C LEU A 38 -9.47 -0.40 25.45
N GLN A 39 -10.07 -1.53 25.09
CA GLN A 39 -9.74 -2.85 25.67
C GLN A 39 -8.35 -3.30 25.19
N THR A 40 -7.66 -4.15 25.97
CA THR A 40 -6.34 -4.70 25.58
C THR A 40 -6.46 -5.84 24.57
N ALA A 41 -5.46 -6.04 23.71
CA ALA A 41 -5.43 -7.17 22.77
C ALA A 41 -5.52 -8.54 23.48
N THR A 42 -6.36 -9.42 22.95
CA THR A 42 -6.69 -10.73 23.52
C THR A 42 -6.21 -11.89 22.65
N PHE A 43 -6.09 -11.71 21.33
CA PHE A 43 -5.77 -12.77 20.39
C PHE A 43 -4.36 -13.34 20.65
N PRO A 44 -4.17 -14.67 20.52
CA PRO A 44 -2.86 -15.27 20.65
C PRO A 44 -1.99 -14.91 19.42
N ILE A 45 -0.70 -14.73 19.65
CA ILE A 45 0.28 -14.67 18.56
C ILE A 45 0.68 -16.09 18.20
N MET A 46 0.73 -16.37 16.89
CA MET A 46 1.14 -17.65 16.35
C MET A 46 2.52 -17.52 15.72
N TYR A 47 3.36 -18.53 15.91
CA TYR A 47 4.65 -18.67 15.25
C TYR A 47 4.67 -19.99 14.50
N LEU A 48 5.41 -20.02 13.40
CA LEU A 48 5.65 -21.25 12.67
C LEU A 48 7.05 -21.78 12.98
N GLU A 49 7.23 -23.08 12.87
CA GLU A 49 8.53 -23.73 12.95
C GLU A 49 8.69 -24.69 11.78
N ILE A 50 9.84 -24.60 11.13
CA ILE A 50 10.18 -25.37 9.93
C ILE A 50 11.53 -26.07 10.09
N GLY A 51 11.71 -27.16 9.34
CA GLY A 51 12.88 -28.02 9.42
C GLY A 51 13.13 -28.52 10.85
N ASN A 52 14.40 -28.60 11.25
CA ASN A 52 14.82 -29.08 12.56
C ASN A 52 14.84 -27.98 13.64
N GLY A 53 13.77 -27.18 13.76
CA GLY A 53 13.55 -26.29 14.92
C GLY A 53 13.69 -24.79 14.69
N TYR A 54 13.69 -24.30 13.44
CA TYR A 54 13.76 -22.86 13.16
C TYR A 54 12.39 -22.23 13.37
N THR A 55 12.24 -21.41 14.41
CA THR A 55 11.04 -20.60 14.60
C THR A 55 11.09 -19.39 13.66
N VAL A 56 10.08 -19.28 12.80
CA VAL A 56 9.94 -18.28 11.74
C VAL A 56 8.49 -17.77 11.72
N ASN A 57 8.22 -16.72 10.96
CA ASN A 57 6.88 -16.25 10.62
C ASN A 57 5.99 -16.01 11.85
N THR A 58 6.02 -14.78 12.38
CA THR A 58 5.07 -14.34 13.41
C THR A 58 3.76 -13.94 12.74
N LEU A 59 2.67 -14.62 13.08
CA LEU A 59 1.35 -14.41 12.49
C LEU A 59 0.39 -13.78 13.49
N HIS A 60 -0.41 -12.83 12.99
CA HIS A 60 -1.45 -12.13 13.72
C HIS A 60 -2.82 -12.66 13.33
N GLY A 61 -3.72 -12.76 14.30
CA GLY A 61 -5.03 -13.38 14.12
C GLY A 61 -6.06 -12.43 13.52
N TYR A 62 -6.78 -12.88 12.51
CA TYR A 62 -7.90 -12.17 11.91
C TYR A 62 -9.23 -12.71 12.43
N SER A 63 -10.20 -11.82 12.71
CA SER A 63 -11.54 -12.22 13.13
C SER A 63 -12.52 -12.38 11.96
N SER A 64 -12.18 -11.86 10.77
CA SER A 64 -12.79 -12.22 9.49
C SER A 64 -12.00 -13.33 8.82
N GLU A 65 -12.70 -14.13 8.01
CA GLU A 65 -12.03 -14.85 6.94
C GLU A 65 -11.63 -13.85 5.84
N LEU A 66 -10.39 -13.94 5.36
CA LEU A 66 -9.86 -13.24 4.20
C LEU A 66 -9.62 -14.25 3.07
N ASN A 67 -9.59 -13.77 1.83
CA ASN A 67 -9.04 -14.56 0.72
C ASN A 67 -7.55 -14.77 0.96
N SER A 68 -7.12 -16.02 1.19
CA SER A 68 -5.73 -16.34 1.55
C SER A 68 -4.75 -15.98 0.43
N SER A 69 -5.23 -15.92 -0.81
CA SER A 69 -4.47 -15.46 -1.99
C SER A 69 -4.03 -14.00 -1.86
N ASN A 70 -4.83 -13.17 -1.18
CA ASN A 70 -4.55 -11.75 -0.98
C ASN A 70 -3.57 -11.49 0.19
N VAL A 71 -3.28 -12.50 1.02
CA VAL A 71 -2.45 -12.34 2.21
C VAL A 71 -1.01 -12.81 1.93
N ARG A 72 -0.16 -11.87 1.51
CA ARG A 72 1.28 -12.11 1.24
C ARG A 72 2.20 -11.68 2.39
N GLU A 73 1.74 -11.80 3.63
CA GLU A 73 2.50 -11.40 4.82
C GLU A 73 3.75 -12.27 5.05
N CYS A 74 3.69 -13.56 4.75
CA CYS A 74 4.83 -14.47 4.77
C CYS A 74 4.63 -15.69 3.86
N ILE A 75 5.71 -16.44 3.67
CA ILE A 75 5.71 -17.75 3.03
C ILE A 75 6.36 -18.77 3.96
N THR A 76 5.80 -19.97 4.00
CA THR A 76 6.28 -21.10 4.79
C THR A 76 6.73 -22.18 3.82
N PRO A 77 8.03 -22.26 3.53
CA PRO A 77 8.54 -23.29 2.64
C PRO A 77 8.52 -24.66 3.32
N LEU A 78 8.19 -25.69 2.56
CA LEU A 78 8.13 -27.07 3.03
C LEU A 78 9.24 -27.90 2.39
N GLU A 79 9.86 -28.75 3.20
CA GLU A 79 10.78 -29.79 2.77
C GLU A 79 10.01 -31.04 2.30
N ALA A 80 10.73 -32.10 1.93
CA ALA A 80 10.19 -33.37 1.44
C ALA A 80 9.09 -34.00 2.32
N ASP A 81 9.11 -33.74 3.64
CA ASP A 81 8.11 -34.28 4.57
C ASP A 81 6.76 -33.53 4.58
N LYS A 82 6.68 -32.43 3.81
CA LYS A 82 5.50 -31.56 3.63
C LYS A 82 4.85 -31.13 4.95
N SER A 83 5.67 -30.80 5.93
CA SER A 83 5.18 -30.49 7.27
C SER A 83 5.83 -29.26 7.90
N PHE A 84 5.13 -28.70 8.88
CA PHE A 84 5.61 -27.60 9.71
C PHE A 84 4.92 -27.66 11.08
N ILE A 85 5.47 -26.94 12.05
CA ILE A 85 4.93 -26.88 13.41
C ILE A 85 4.32 -25.50 13.64
N VAL A 86 3.12 -25.47 14.21
CA VAL A 86 2.47 -24.27 14.73
C VAL A 86 2.76 -24.15 16.22
N LYS A 87 3.10 -22.95 16.68
CA LYS A 87 3.31 -22.62 18.09
C LYS A 87 2.50 -21.39 18.49
N PHE A 88 1.80 -21.44 19.61
CA PHE A 88 1.14 -20.25 20.15
C PHE A 88 1.03 -20.31 21.68
N LYS A 89 0.87 -19.15 22.31
CA LYS A 89 0.62 -19.06 23.75
C LYS A 89 -0.87 -18.83 23.98
N GLU A 90 -1.48 -19.64 24.84
CA GLU A 90 -2.82 -19.31 25.34
C GLU A 90 -2.75 -18.14 26.31
N ASN A 91 -3.59 -17.13 26.10
CA ASN A 91 -3.77 -16.03 27.02
C ASN A 91 -4.98 -16.32 27.93
N GLN A 92 -5.87 -15.34 28.12
CA GLN A 92 -7.12 -15.51 28.86
C GLN A 92 -8.10 -16.45 28.13
N THR A 93 -8.00 -16.52 26.80
CA THR A 93 -8.86 -17.35 25.96
C THR A 93 -8.18 -18.69 25.67
N LYS A 94 -8.91 -19.79 25.91
CA LYS A 94 -8.44 -21.16 25.70
C LYS A 94 -8.75 -21.64 24.29
N VAL A 95 -7.86 -22.39 23.68
CA VAL A 95 -8.03 -22.93 22.33
C VAL A 95 -8.54 -24.36 22.44
N LYS A 96 -9.65 -24.66 21.75
CA LYS A 96 -10.27 -26.00 21.73
C LYS A 96 -9.75 -26.85 20.57
N LYS A 97 -9.57 -26.23 19.40
CA LYS A 97 -9.16 -26.92 18.17
C LYS A 97 -8.49 -25.96 17.19
N LEU A 98 -7.70 -26.54 16.30
CA LEU A 98 -7.08 -25.89 15.16
C LEU A 98 -7.60 -26.59 13.90
N THR A 99 -8.14 -25.83 12.96
CA THR A 99 -8.47 -26.31 11.61
C THR A 99 -7.53 -25.65 10.64
N PHE A 100 -6.99 -26.37 9.65
CA PHE A 100 -6.23 -25.75 8.57
C PHE A 100 -6.93 -25.99 7.23
N ASN A 101 -6.78 -25.05 6.30
CA ASN A 101 -7.26 -25.15 4.93
C ASN A 101 -6.12 -24.78 3.99
N LEU A 102 -5.63 -25.74 3.21
CA LEU A 102 -4.78 -25.50 2.05
C LEU A 102 -5.67 -25.09 0.88
N LYS A 103 -5.35 -23.99 0.21
CA LYS A 103 -6.15 -23.39 -0.85
C LYS A 103 -5.31 -23.13 -2.10
N ASP A 104 -5.90 -23.31 -3.27
CA ASP A 104 -5.31 -22.89 -4.56
C ASP A 104 -5.21 -21.36 -4.57
N ILE A 105 -4.04 -20.82 -4.88
CA ILE A 105 -3.79 -19.37 -4.85
C ILE A 105 -4.50 -18.61 -5.98
N THR A 106 -4.91 -19.29 -7.04
CA THR A 106 -5.51 -18.70 -8.25
C THR A 106 -7.00 -18.44 -8.06
N ASN A 107 -7.67 -19.31 -7.33
CA ASN A 107 -9.14 -19.28 -7.17
C ASN A 107 -9.61 -19.39 -5.71
N ASN A 108 -8.68 -19.46 -4.75
CA ASN A 108 -8.93 -19.57 -3.31
C ASN A 108 -9.76 -20.82 -2.91
N LYS A 109 -9.86 -21.82 -3.79
CA LYS A 109 -10.60 -23.06 -3.52
C LYS A 109 -9.82 -23.94 -2.56
N VAL A 110 -10.49 -24.49 -1.55
CA VAL A 110 -9.92 -25.46 -0.61
C VAL A 110 -9.54 -26.73 -1.35
N ILE A 111 -8.29 -27.15 -1.17
CA ILE A 111 -7.71 -28.39 -1.70
C ILE A 111 -7.63 -29.45 -0.60
N GLU A 112 -7.11 -29.08 0.58
CA GLU A 112 -7.01 -29.97 1.74
C GLU A 112 -7.50 -29.23 2.99
N SER A 113 -8.22 -29.93 3.87
CA SER A 113 -8.64 -29.40 5.17
C SER A 113 -8.66 -30.50 6.22
N ASP A 114 -8.14 -30.21 7.40
CA ASP A 114 -8.22 -31.11 8.56
C ASP A 114 -8.38 -30.32 9.87
N THR A 115 -8.88 -30.99 10.91
CA THR A 115 -9.13 -30.43 12.24
C THR A 115 -8.42 -31.25 13.32
N LEU A 116 -7.59 -30.56 14.08
CA LEU A 116 -6.74 -31.13 15.10
C LEU A 116 -7.08 -30.56 16.48
N THR A 117 -7.15 -31.43 17.49
CA THR A 117 -7.59 -31.09 18.85
C THR A 117 -6.54 -31.39 19.92
N ALA A 118 -5.57 -32.24 19.62
CA ALA A 118 -4.48 -32.59 20.52
C ALA A 118 -3.30 -31.63 20.34
N PHE A 119 -2.98 -30.87 21.39
CA PHE A 119 -1.85 -29.94 21.41
C PHE A 119 -0.82 -30.39 22.43
N ASP A 120 0.43 -30.49 21.98
CA ASP A 120 1.56 -30.63 22.89
C ASP A 120 1.80 -29.31 23.64
N ASN A 121 2.48 -29.38 24.79
CA ASN A 121 2.94 -28.20 25.51
C ASN A 121 4.46 -28.25 25.66
N LYS A 122 5.15 -27.32 25.00
CA LYS A 122 6.62 -27.20 25.06
C LYS A 122 6.97 -25.81 25.55
N LYS A 123 7.62 -25.74 26.72
CA LYS A 123 8.07 -24.47 27.35
C LYS A 123 6.94 -23.44 27.52
N GLY A 124 5.72 -23.88 27.81
CA GLY A 124 4.55 -23.01 28.00
C GLY A 124 3.89 -22.51 26.71
N LEU A 125 4.32 -23.01 25.54
CA LEU A 125 3.67 -22.82 24.25
C LEU A 125 2.91 -24.09 23.87
N LYS A 126 1.69 -23.92 23.35
CA LYS A 126 0.98 -24.99 22.65
C LYS A 126 1.64 -25.22 21.31
N THR A 127 1.93 -26.46 20.98
CA THR A 127 2.60 -26.83 19.73
C THR A 127 1.86 -27.96 19.02
N LEU A 128 1.85 -27.91 17.70
CA LEU A 128 1.17 -28.90 16.86
C LEU A 128 1.88 -29.04 15.51
N LYS A 129 2.10 -30.27 15.05
CA LYS A 129 2.66 -30.54 13.71
C LYS A 129 1.52 -30.67 12.70
N ILE A 130 1.56 -29.85 11.65
CA ILE A 130 0.69 -29.96 10.46
C ILE A 130 1.49 -30.70 9.40
N LYS A 131 0.91 -31.73 8.81
CA LYS A 131 1.48 -32.47 7.68
C LYS A 131 0.45 -32.50 6.56
N LEU A 132 0.83 -32.06 5.37
CA LEU A 132 -0.05 -32.07 4.21
C LEU A 132 -0.03 -33.46 3.57
N SER A 133 -1.22 -33.96 3.26
CA SER A 133 -1.41 -35.24 2.57
C SER A 133 -1.52 -35.06 1.05
N GLU A 134 -1.90 -33.87 0.61
CA GLU A 134 -2.13 -33.57 -0.80
C GLU A 134 -0.83 -33.55 -1.64
N SER A 135 -1.00 -33.87 -2.92
CA SER A 135 0.05 -33.67 -3.91
C SER A 135 0.11 -32.20 -4.31
N ILE A 136 1.10 -31.49 -3.79
CA ILE A 136 1.41 -30.11 -4.17
C ILE A 136 2.63 -30.07 -5.08
N ASP A 137 2.60 -29.19 -6.06
CA ASP A 137 3.63 -29.04 -7.07
C ASP A 137 4.85 -28.29 -6.51
N THR A 138 6.04 -28.74 -6.94
CA THR A 138 7.30 -28.06 -6.60
C THR A 138 7.29 -26.64 -7.17
N SER A 139 7.80 -25.67 -6.41
CA SER A 139 7.85 -24.26 -6.78
C SER A 139 6.49 -23.56 -7.02
N THR A 140 5.37 -24.19 -6.68
CA THR A 140 4.03 -23.58 -6.76
C THR A 140 3.61 -22.99 -5.42
N GLU A 141 2.99 -21.81 -5.45
CA GLU A 141 2.45 -21.17 -4.23
C GLU A 141 1.01 -21.62 -3.97
N TYR A 142 0.72 -21.91 -2.70
CA TYR A 142 -0.61 -22.23 -2.20
C TYR A 142 -0.97 -21.30 -1.03
N GLY A 143 -2.23 -20.97 -0.87
CA GLY A 143 -2.73 -20.25 0.30
C GLY A 143 -2.95 -21.21 1.47
N MET A 144 -2.66 -20.77 2.70
CA MET A 144 -2.96 -21.54 3.92
C MET A 144 -3.71 -20.66 4.91
N ASP A 145 -4.88 -21.13 5.35
CA ASP A 145 -5.68 -20.54 6.43
C ASP A 145 -5.70 -21.48 7.63
N ILE A 146 -5.09 -21.06 8.74
CA ILE A 146 -5.04 -21.78 10.01
C ILE A 146 -6.02 -21.11 10.97
N VAL A 147 -7.05 -21.83 11.39
CA VAL A 147 -8.15 -21.31 12.21
C VAL A 147 -8.09 -21.88 13.61
N LEU A 148 -7.83 -21.03 14.61
CA LEU A 148 -8.00 -21.38 16.00
C LEU A 148 -9.47 -21.18 16.40
N THR A 149 -10.11 -22.22 16.92
CA THR A 149 -11.43 -22.10 17.56
C THR A 149 -11.27 -22.09 19.06
N THR A 150 -11.73 -21.01 19.69
CA THR A 150 -11.62 -20.78 21.12
C THR A 150 -12.70 -21.53 21.93
N ASN A 151 -12.55 -21.55 23.25
CA ASN A 151 -13.55 -22.11 24.16
C ASN A 151 -14.90 -21.38 24.11
N LEU A 152 -14.90 -20.11 23.67
CA LEU A 152 -16.07 -19.27 23.43
C LEU A 152 -16.61 -19.36 21.99
N SER A 153 -16.14 -20.34 21.21
CA SER A 153 -16.51 -20.54 19.80
C SER A 153 -16.13 -19.39 18.85
N LYS A 154 -15.32 -18.41 19.30
CA LYS A 154 -14.69 -17.44 18.40
C LYS A 154 -13.68 -18.15 17.50
N LYS A 155 -13.73 -17.86 16.20
CA LYS A 155 -12.74 -18.28 15.20
C LYS A 155 -11.72 -17.16 15.01
N ILE A 156 -10.44 -17.53 14.95
CA ILE A 156 -9.33 -16.62 14.69
C ILE A 156 -8.50 -17.23 13.57
N HIS A 157 -8.40 -16.53 12.44
CA HIS A 157 -7.74 -16.98 11.22
C HIS A 157 -6.30 -16.47 11.17
N TYR A 158 -5.37 -17.30 10.73
CA TYR A 158 -3.96 -16.97 10.56
C TYR A 158 -3.53 -17.43 9.17
N TYR A 159 -2.83 -16.57 8.44
CA TYR A 159 -2.53 -16.79 7.03
C TYR A 159 -1.02 -16.93 6.79
N THR A 160 -0.67 -17.85 5.91
CA THR A 160 0.67 -17.93 5.29
C THR A 160 0.50 -18.46 3.87
N ARG A 161 1.45 -18.17 2.99
CA ARG A 161 1.60 -18.96 1.76
C ARG A 161 2.42 -20.21 2.05
N ILE A 162 2.21 -21.26 1.27
CA ILE A 162 2.96 -22.52 1.31
C ILE A 162 3.66 -22.69 -0.03
N LYS A 163 4.91 -23.14 0.00
CA LYS A 163 5.67 -23.48 -1.21
C LYS A 163 6.53 -24.69 -0.93
N TYR A 164 6.38 -25.72 -1.75
CA TYR A 164 7.10 -26.98 -1.60
C TYR A 164 8.26 -27.03 -2.59
N TYR A 165 9.37 -27.65 -2.17
CA TYR A 165 10.47 -28.01 -3.05
C TYR A 165 10.86 -29.46 -2.80
N ASP A 166 10.99 -30.22 -3.88
CA ASP A 166 11.48 -31.60 -3.93
C ASP A 166 13.02 -31.69 -3.90
N THR A 167 13.69 -30.55 -4.06
CA THR A 167 15.15 -30.40 -4.02
C THR A 167 15.57 -29.46 -2.88
N ASP A 168 16.84 -29.54 -2.44
CA ASP A 168 17.34 -28.62 -1.42
C ASP A 168 17.35 -27.18 -1.96
N PHE A 169 16.66 -26.30 -1.26
CA PHE A 169 16.59 -24.87 -1.54
C PHE A 169 17.41 -24.07 -0.50
N PHE A 170 18.32 -24.73 0.23
CA PHE A 170 19.36 -24.16 1.08
C PHE A 170 18.83 -23.16 2.12
N LEU A 171 17.63 -23.40 2.65
CA LEU A 171 16.98 -22.46 3.55
C LEU A 171 17.77 -22.26 4.84
N LYS A 172 18.30 -23.35 5.40
CA LYS A 172 19.12 -23.31 6.61
C LYS A 172 20.30 -22.36 6.45
N GLN A 173 21.06 -22.50 5.36
CA GLN A 173 22.23 -21.67 5.07
C GLN A 173 21.84 -20.20 4.90
N LYS A 174 20.72 -19.93 4.21
CA LYS A 174 20.19 -18.57 4.03
C LYS A 174 19.76 -17.94 5.38
N LEU A 175 19.02 -18.67 6.22
CA LEU A 175 18.57 -18.21 7.53
C LEU A 175 19.73 -18.00 8.52
N GLU A 176 20.70 -18.91 8.55
CA GLU A 176 21.90 -18.79 9.39
C GLU A 176 22.76 -17.60 8.99
N PHE A 177 22.91 -17.34 7.69
CA PHE A 177 23.62 -16.16 7.20
C PHE A 177 22.94 -14.87 7.65
N VAL A 178 21.62 -14.76 7.43
CA VAL A 178 20.84 -13.56 7.78
C VAL A 178 20.82 -13.34 9.30
N THR A 179 20.59 -14.39 10.07
CA THR A 179 20.64 -14.34 11.55
C THR A 179 22.05 -13.94 12.04
N GLY A 180 23.08 -14.51 11.43
CA GLY A 180 24.47 -14.18 11.74
C GLY A 180 24.82 -12.73 11.41
N PHE A 181 24.36 -12.22 10.27
CA PHE A 181 24.52 -10.81 9.87
C PHE A 181 23.84 -9.89 10.89
N HIS A 182 22.56 -10.12 11.18
CA HIS A 182 21.77 -9.36 12.13
C HIS A 182 22.47 -9.26 13.49
N ASN A 183 22.85 -10.40 14.08
CA ASN A 183 23.53 -10.46 15.37
C ASN A 183 24.88 -9.74 15.38
N ALA A 184 25.64 -9.83 14.27
CA ALA A 184 26.91 -9.15 14.13
C ALA A 184 26.78 -7.62 14.02
N THR A 185 25.59 -7.08 13.69
CA THR A 185 25.38 -5.62 13.71
C THR A 185 25.46 -5.06 15.14
N PHE A 186 24.99 -5.81 16.14
CA PHE A 186 25.05 -5.42 17.55
C PHE A 186 26.40 -5.74 18.20
N ASN A 187 27.06 -6.81 17.74
CA ASN A 187 28.31 -7.30 18.30
C ASN A 187 29.37 -7.49 17.19
N PRO A 188 29.92 -6.41 16.62
CA PRO A 188 30.83 -6.51 15.47
C PRO A 188 32.23 -7.03 15.81
N GLY A 189 32.61 -7.18 17.09
CA GLY A 189 33.96 -7.55 17.50
C GLY A 189 35.00 -6.47 17.15
N LYS A 190 36.22 -6.87 16.74
CA LYS A 190 37.26 -5.92 16.27
C LYS A 190 36.90 -5.26 14.93
N SER A 191 36.21 -5.99 14.05
CA SER A 191 35.81 -5.54 12.72
C SER A 191 34.56 -6.29 12.26
N PHE A 192 33.64 -5.61 11.58
CA PHE A 192 32.40 -6.22 11.09
C PHE A 192 32.67 -7.31 10.04
N LYS A 193 32.49 -8.58 10.42
CA LYS A 193 32.84 -9.75 9.59
C LYS A 193 32.07 -9.84 8.26
N TYR A 194 30.93 -9.16 8.13
CA TYR A 194 30.14 -9.12 6.90
C TYR A 194 30.40 -7.89 6.02
N ALA A 195 31.39 -7.06 6.35
CA ALA A 195 31.70 -5.85 5.58
C ALA A 195 31.94 -6.12 4.09
N LYS A 196 32.54 -7.27 3.75
CA LYS A 196 32.80 -7.70 2.35
C LYS A 196 31.53 -7.97 1.52
N TYR A 197 30.37 -8.07 2.15
CA TYR A 197 29.08 -8.25 1.48
C TYR A 197 28.33 -6.93 1.27
N LEU A 198 28.88 -5.82 1.75
CA LEU A 198 28.34 -4.49 1.53
C LEU A 198 28.89 -3.89 0.24
N GLU A 199 28.08 -3.08 -0.42
CA GLU A 199 28.44 -2.33 -1.63
C GLU A 199 28.69 -0.85 -1.26
N SER A 200 29.41 -0.65 -0.16
CA SER A 200 29.54 0.65 0.50
C SER A 200 30.05 1.73 -0.44
N ASN A 201 29.27 2.80 -0.61
CA ASN A 201 29.72 4.06 -1.20
C ASN A 201 29.70 5.17 -0.14
N THR A 202 30.70 6.05 -0.11
CA THR A 202 30.90 7.00 0.99
C THR A 202 29.84 8.12 1.06
N SER A 203 28.86 8.15 0.15
CA SER A 203 27.88 9.21 -0.04
C SER A 203 26.67 9.23 0.92
N THR A 204 26.44 8.20 1.76
CA THR A 204 25.12 7.97 2.39
C THR A 204 25.06 8.02 3.94
N ASN A 205 26.12 8.42 4.65
CA ASN A 205 26.23 8.25 6.11
C ASN A 205 25.60 9.35 7.01
N LYS A 206 24.43 9.90 6.67
CA LYS A 206 23.85 11.06 7.40
C LYS A 206 22.70 10.74 8.37
N SER A 207 22.15 9.53 8.36
CA SER A 207 20.98 9.17 9.18
C SER A 207 20.94 7.67 9.50
N TYR A 208 20.39 7.31 10.66
CA TYR A 208 20.01 5.93 10.97
C TYR A 208 18.61 5.55 10.45
N ALA A 209 17.84 6.51 9.93
CA ALA A 209 16.47 6.27 9.48
C ALA A 209 16.40 5.19 8.41
N ASN A 210 17.33 5.19 7.45
CA ASN A 210 17.45 4.21 6.38
C ASN A 210 18.92 3.85 6.17
N VAL A 211 19.28 2.61 6.49
CA VAL A 211 20.64 2.07 6.33
C VAL A 211 20.57 0.89 5.36
N GLY A 212 21.16 1.03 4.18
CA GLY A 212 21.15 0.01 3.13
C GLY A 212 22.49 -0.71 2.92
N ILE A 213 22.52 -1.63 1.96
CA ILE A 213 23.72 -2.36 1.50
C ILE A 213 24.88 -1.42 1.07
N ASN A 214 24.53 -0.23 0.59
CA ASN A 214 25.48 0.82 0.19
C ASN A 214 26.03 1.65 1.35
N SER A 215 25.59 1.40 2.59
CA SER A 215 26.04 2.16 3.76
C SER A 215 27.41 1.68 4.23
N SER A 216 28.12 2.52 4.97
CA SER A 216 29.38 2.11 5.61
C SER A 216 29.18 1.02 6.66
N PRO A 217 30.18 0.17 6.91
CA PRO A 217 30.14 -0.81 8.00
C PRO A 217 29.83 -0.18 9.37
N GLU A 218 30.35 1.02 9.65
CA GLU A 218 30.08 1.73 10.91
C GLU A 218 28.58 2.03 11.08
N LEU A 219 27.91 2.50 10.03
CA LEU A 219 26.48 2.80 10.07
C LEU A 219 25.64 1.52 10.18
N VAL A 220 26.04 0.45 9.48
CA VAL A 220 25.42 -0.89 9.60
C VAL A 220 25.52 -1.41 11.04
N THR A 221 26.64 -1.18 11.72
CA THR A 221 26.86 -1.55 13.13
C THR A 221 26.50 -0.45 14.13
N TRP A 222 25.50 0.38 13.81
CA TRP A 222 24.90 1.38 14.72
C TRP A 222 25.80 2.53 15.19
N GLY A 223 27.01 2.67 14.65
CA GLY A 223 28.01 3.69 15.02
C GLY A 223 28.02 4.06 16.51
N LYS A 224 27.67 5.30 16.83
CA LYS A 224 27.66 5.84 18.20
C LYS A 224 26.36 5.60 18.97
N LEU A 225 25.30 5.13 18.32
CA LEU A 225 23.99 4.94 18.93
C LEU A 225 23.99 3.78 19.94
N LYS A 226 24.67 2.67 19.61
CA LYS A 226 24.83 1.47 20.45
C LYS A 226 23.51 0.99 21.10
N PRO A 227 22.46 0.68 20.31
CA PRO A 227 21.17 0.26 20.83
C PRO A 227 21.21 -1.12 21.51
N LYS A 228 20.23 -1.37 22.38
CA LYS A 228 19.94 -2.67 23.01
C LYS A 228 18.59 -3.21 22.55
N LEU A 229 18.50 -4.50 22.27
CA LEU A 229 17.24 -5.17 21.92
C LEU A 229 16.23 -5.07 23.07
N LEU A 230 14.97 -4.82 22.73
CA LEU A 230 13.82 -4.77 23.65
C LEU A 230 12.77 -5.85 23.38
N SER A 231 12.67 -6.34 22.14
CA SER A 231 11.72 -7.36 21.74
C SER A 231 12.43 -8.56 21.10
N GLU A 232 11.69 -9.66 20.93
CA GLU A 232 12.17 -10.82 20.19
C GLU A 232 12.44 -10.48 18.72
N THR A 233 13.38 -11.21 18.12
CA THR A 233 13.82 -11.05 16.73
C THR A 233 13.57 -12.36 15.97
N ILE A 234 12.34 -12.57 15.54
CA ILE A 234 11.93 -13.77 14.79
C ILE A 234 11.96 -13.43 13.29
N PRO A 235 12.68 -14.22 12.45
CA PRO A 235 12.71 -13.97 11.02
C PRO A 235 11.36 -14.31 10.38
N THR A 236 10.88 -13.41 9.52
CA THR A 236 9.73 -13.66 8.65
C THR A 236 10.22 -13.88 7.24
N ILE A 237 9.94 -15.04 6.66
CA ILE A 237 10.30 -15.35 5.28
C ILE A 237 9.22 -14.71 4.40
N LYS A 238 9.63 -13.74 3.57
CA LYS A 238 8.73 -12.99 2.69
C LYS A 238 8.58 -13.66 1.34
N GLU A 239 9.68 -14.14 0.76
CA GLU A 239 9.71 -14.88 -0.51
C GLU A 239 10.86 -15.90 -0.47
N VAL A 240 10.72 -17.01 -1.18
CA VAL A 240 11.76 -18.04 -1.27
C VAL A 240 11.68 -18.81 -2.58
N ASN A 241 12.85 -18.99 -3.21
CA ASN A 241 13.07 -19.93 -4.29
C ASN A 241 14.37 -20.73 -4.08
N VAL A 242 14.66 -21.64 -5.01
CA VAL A 242 15.80 -22.57 -4.90
C VAL A 242 17.10 -21.81 -4.57
N GLU A 243 17.39 -20.72 -5.29
CA GLU A 243 18.62 -19.96 -5.06
C GLU A 243 18.46 -18.80 -4.09
N THR A 244 17.31 -18.15 -4.00
CA THR A 244 17.14 -16.87 -3.28
C THR A 244 16.13 -16.93 -2.13
N ALA A 245 16.27 -16.03 -1.16
CA ALA A 245 15.25 -15.79 -0.14
C ALA A 245 15.21 -14.30 0.23
N ALA A 246 14.00 -13.82 0.52
CA ALA A 246 13.74 -12.52 1.13
C ALA A 246 13.29 -12.73 2.58
N ILE A 247 14.00 -12.16 3.54
CA ILE A 247 13.78 -12.35 4.98
C ILE A 247 13.68 -10.99 5.66
N GLN A 248 12.71 -10.85 6.56
CA GLN A 248 12.47 -9.63 7.33
C GLN A 248 12.58 -9.88 8.83
N TYR A 249 13.18 -8.95 9.56
CA TYR A 249 13.01 -8.81 11.02
C TYR A 249 12.27 -7.53 11.33
N VAL A 250 11.34 -7.60 12.28
CA VAL A 250 10.67 -6.43 12.87
C VAL A 250 10.86 -6.52 14.38
N TYR A 251 11.48 -5.51 14.97
CA TYR A 251 11.84 -5.55 16.39
C TYR A 251 12.03 -4.15 16.96
N TYR A 252 12.03 -4.05 18.30
CA TYR A 252 12.25 -2.82 19.03
C TYR A 252 13.63 -2.80 19.67
N VAL A 253 14.24 -1.61 19.65
CA VAL A 253 15.49 -1.33 20.37
C VAL A 253 15.38 -0.10 21.24
N ARG A 254 16.26 0.00 22.24
CA ARG A 254 16.44 1.19 23.08
C ARG A 254 17.86 1.70 22.98
N ALA A 255 18.02 3.01 22.80
CA ALA A 255 19.32 3.66 22.88
C ALA A 255 19.26 4.91 23.76
N LYS A 256 20.42 5.25 24.34
CA LYS A 256 20.61 6.57 24.97
C LYS A 256 20.98 7.56 23.87
N THR A 257 20.34 8.72 23.86
CA THR A 257 20.65 9.83 22.95
C THR A 257 20.95 11.08 23.76
N SER A 258 21.31 12.17 23.07
CA SER A 258 21.57 13.47 23.71
C SER A 258 20.37 14.05 24.47
N SER A 259 19.15 13.60 24.18
CA SER A 259 17.93 14.10 24.81
C SER A 259 17.36 13.16 25.87
N GLY A 260 17.92 11.96 26.03
CA GLY A 260 17.42 10.93 26.94
C GLY A 260 17.38 9.54 26.30
N SER A 261 16.64 8.61 26.90
CA SER A 261 16.45 7.28 26.32
C SER A 261 15.33 7.31 25.28
N GLU A 262 15.60 6.79 24.09
CA GLU A 262 14.65 6.63 23.00
C GLU A 262 14.44 5.15 22.68
N THR A 263 13.21 4.80 22.32
CA THR A 263 12.83 3.49 21.81
C THR A 263 12.60 3.62 20.31
N PHE A 264 13.03 2.64 19.53
CA PHE A 264 12.91 2.66 18.08
C PHE A 264 12.28 1.37 17.57
N LEU A 265 11.33 1.48 16.64
CA LEU A 265 10.89 0.38 15.79
C LEU A 265 11.91 0.22 14.66
N VAL A 266 12.42 -0.99 14.49
CA VAL A 266 13.38 -1.35 13.46
C VAL A 266 12.78 -2.40 12.55
N LYS A 267 12.87 -2.19 11.24
CA LYS A 267 12.63 -3.23 10.24
C LYS A 267 13.92 -3.49 9.48
N GLU A 268 14.38 -4.73 9.45
CA GLU A 268 15.48 -5.16 8.58
C GLU A 268 14.96 -6.08 7.51
N PHE A 269 15.40 -5.85 6.28
CA PHE A 269 15.09 -6.67 5.12
C PHE A 269 16.39 -7.15 4.49
N TYR A 270 16.41 -8.43 4.16
CA TYR A 270 17.53 -9.12 3.54
C TYR A 270 17.03 -9.81 2.28
N ARG A 271 17.77 -9.66 1.19
CA ARG A 271 17.65 -10.56 0.04
C ARG A 271 18.98 -11.27 -0.14
N VAL A 272 18.96 -12.59 -0.08
CA VAL A 272 20.15 -13.43 -0.16
C VAL A 272 20.03 -14.44 -1.28
N ARG A 273 21.17 -14.84 -1.84
CA ARG A 273 21.28 -15.92 -2.82
C ARG A 273 22.32 -16.94 -2.37
N TYR A 274 22.00 -18.22 -2.52
CA TYR A 274 22.92 -19.33 -2.39
C TYR A 274 23.13 -19.94 -3.77
N SER A 275 24.36 -19.88 -4.29
CA SER A 275 24.71 -20.46 -5.59
C SER A 275 26.20 -20.80 -5.63
N GLY A 276 26.56 -21.93 -6.25
CA GLY A 276 27.95 -22.42 -6.32
C GLY A 276 28.61 -22.58 -4.94
N SER A 277 27.86 -23.06 -3.95
CA SER A 277 28.29 -23.19 -2.55
C SER A 277 28.72 -21.88 -1.87
N ARG A 278 28.24 -20.73 -2.38
CA ARG A 278 28.51 -19.40 -1.84
C ARG A 278 27.22 -18.64 -1.56
N LEU A 279 27.22 -17.91 -0.45
CA LEU A 279 26.18 -16.95 -0.10
C LEU A 279 26.52 -15.56 -0.65
N TYR A 280 25.51 -14.89 -1.17
CA TYR A 280 25.54 -13.52 -1.64
C TYR A 280 24.46 -12.73 -0.92
N LEU A 281 24.79 -11.51 -0.48
CA LEU A 281 23.82 -10.52 -0.01
C LEU A 281 23.44 -9.66 -1.21
N LEU A 282 22.25 -9.87 -1.76
CA LEU A 282 21.76 -9.13 -2.91
C LEU A 282 21.11 -7.80 -2.50
N ASN A 283 20.55 -7.74 -1.29
CA ASN A 283 20.00 -6.52 -0.73
C ASN A 283 20.03 -6.58 0.79
N PHE A 284 20.33 -5.45 1.41
CA PHE A 284 20.13 -5.20 2.84
C PHE A 284 19.52 -3.82 2.98
N ARG A 285 18.45 -3.71 3.78
CA ARG A 285 17.85 -2.44 4.15
C ARG A 285 17.35 -2.50 5.58
N ARG A 286 17.70 -1.51 6.39
CA ARG A 286 17.20 -1.31 7.74
C ARG A 286 16.54 0.04 7.86
N THR A 287 15.25 0.07 8.18
CA THR A 287 14.56 1.29 8.59
C THR A 287 14.48 1.39 10.10
N MET A 288 14.59 2.61 10.64
CA MET A 288 14.49 2.90 12.06
C MET A 288 13.58 4.12 12.30
N GLU A 289 12.50 3.91 13.06
CA GLU A 289 11.57 4.97 13.48
C GLU A 289 11.62 5.13 14.99
N ALA A 290 11.92 6.33 15.48
CA ALA A 290 11.77 6.67 16.89
C ALA A 290 10.29 6.64 17.28
N VAL A 291 10.01 5.99 18.42
CA VAL A 291 8.69 6.04 19.06
C VAL A 291 8.55 7.39 19.75
N PHE A 292 7.55 8.17 19.36
CA PHE A 292 7.30 9.48 19.93
C PHE A 292 7.14 9.41 21.44
N ASN A 293 7.95 10.20 22.15
CA ASN A 293 7.97 10.25 23.60
C ASN A 293 7.82 11.71 24.06
N PRO A 294 6.64 12.13 24.55
CA PRO A 294 6.42 13.50 24.99
C PRO A 294 7.37 13.97 26.09
N LYS A 295 8.00 13.05 26.84
CA LYS A 295 8.99 13.41 27.87
C LYS A 295 10.29 13.98 27.29
N LEU A 296 10.53 13.82 25.98
CA LEU A 296 11.71 14.34 25.28
C LEU A 296 11.44 15.71 24.62
N THR A 297 10.29 16.32 24.91
CA THR A 297 9.92 17.66 24.45
C THR A 297 10.93 18.69 24.92
N SER A 298 11.31 19.62 24.03
CA SER A 298 12.21 20.72 24.39
C SER A 298 11.40 21.98 24.66
N VAL A 299 11.11 22.23 25.93
CA VAL A 299 10.39 23.43 26.41
C VAL A 299 11.12 24.71 25.97
N ARG A 300 12.44 24.77 26.19
CA ARG A 300 13.29 25.92 25.81
C ARG A 300 13.18 26.30 24.33
N LYS A 301 12.98 25.32 23.45
CA LYS A 301 12.86 25.53 22.00
C LYS A 301 11.41 25.47 21.50
N SER A 302 10.44 25.26 22.39
CA SER A 302 9.02 25.09 22.07
C SER A 302 8.80 24.11 20.91
N GLN A 303 9.26 22.88 21.12
CA GLN A 303 9.23 21.84 20.08
C GLN A 303 9.06 20.45 20.66
N PHE A 304 8.34 19.60 19.93
CA PHE A 304 8.28 18.17 20.17
C PHE A 304 9.45 17.47 19.46
N LYS A 305 10.21 16.66 20.21
CA LYS A 305 11.23 15.80 19.62
C LYS A 305 10.54 14.59 19.00
N ILE A 306 10.71 14.40 17.69
CA ILE A 306 10.25 13.21 16.98
C ILE A 306 11.35 12.16 16.97
N GLY A 307 12.62 12.58 16.82
CA GLY A 307 13.77 11.68 16.80
C GLY A 307 14.10 11.21 15.38
N VAL A 308 14.71 10.04 15.24
CA VAL A 308 15.05 9.46 13.94
C VAL A 308 13.77 9.03 13.22
N SER A 309 13.57 9.47 11.98
CA SER A 309 12.41 9.10 11.17
C SER A 309 12.72 9.16 9.68
N ASN A 310 12.11 8.26 8.92
CA ASN A 310 12.07 8.20 7.46
C ASN A 310 11.02 9.14 6.86
N GLU A 311 10.10 9.62 7.69
CA GLU A 311 9.00 10.47 7.23
C GLU A 311 9.51 11.91 6.99
N SER A 312 9.23 12.42 5.80
CA SER A 312 9.48 13.82 5.44
C SER A 312 8.22 14.66 5.58
N ASN A 313 7.07 14.10 5.23
CA ASN A 313 5.77 14.76 5.22
C ASN A 313 4.93 14.25 6.40
N PHE A 314 5.04 14.94 7.53
CA PHE A 314 4.31 14.60 8.74
C PHE A 314 2.86 14.97 8.60
N GLN A 315 1.96 14.05 8.95
CA GLN A 315 0.55 14.39 9.08
C GLN A 315 0.33 15.24 10.33
N LEU A 316 0.14 16.54 10.10
CA LEU A 316 -0.21 17.51 11.10
C LEU A 316 -1.28 18.46 10.57
N THR A 317 -2.17 18.91 11.46
CA THR A 317 -3.25 19.84 11.15
C THR A 317 -3.37 20.84 12.29
N LEU A 318 -3.64 22.10 11.95
CA LEU A 318 -3.95 23.16 12.89
C LEU A 318 -5.43 23.52 12.80
N ASN A 319 -6.01 24.00 13.90
CA ASN A 319 -7.29 24.71 13.82
C ASN A 319 -7.13 26.08 13.12
N ASP A 320 -8.25 26.74 12.82
CA ASP A 320 -8.27 28.02 12.11
C ASP A 320 -7.48 29.14 12.81
N ARG A 321 -7.42 29.10 14.14
CA ARG A 321 -6.66 30.07 14.96
C ARG A 321 -5.16 29.73 15.06
N ALA A 322 -4.73 28.59 14.54
CA ALA A 322 -3.36 28.08 14.58
C ALA A 322 -2.76 27.95 15.99
N ASN A 323 -3.61 27.73 17.01
CA ASN A 323 -3.22 27.53 18.41
C ASN A 323 -3.51 26.11 18.94
N GLU A 324 -4.11 25.25 18.11
CA GLU A 324 -4.34 23.84 18.44
C GLU A 324 -3.75 22.96 17.34
N LEU A 325 -2.97 21.96 17.73
CA LEU A 325 -2.20 21.12 16.82
C LEU A 325 -2.57 19.64 16.99
N ALA A 326 -3.05 19.01 15.91
CA ALA A 326 -3.18 17.56 15.83
C ALA A 326 -2.07 16.96 14.97
N PHE A 327 -1.48 15.84 15.37
CA PHE A 327 -0.47 15.13 14.58
C PHE A 327 -0.45 13.63 14.86
N VAL A 328 -0.10 12.83 13.85
CA VAL A 328 0.01 11.37 13.96
C VAL A 328 1.47 10.96 14.09
N ARG A 329 1.78 10.05 15.03
CA ARG A 329 3.09 9.39 15.13
C ARG A 329 2.94 7.95 15.64
N ASN A 330 3.66 7.03 15.00
CA ASN A 330 3.75 5.62 15.43
C ASN A 330 2.38 4.94 15.63
N GLY A 331 1.40 5.23 14.76
CA GLY A 331 0.05 4.68 14.87
C GLY A 331 -0.80 5.28 15.99
N SER A 332 -0.40 6.44 16.53
CA SER A 332 -1.12 7.18 17.56
C SER A 332 -1.44 8.61 17.10
N LEU A 333 -2.62 9.12 17.46
CA LEU A 333 -3.03 10.50 17.25
C LEU A 333 -2.78 11.32 18.51
N TRP A 334 -2.12 12.46 18.34
CA TRP A 334 -1.81 13.41 19.39
C TRP A 334 -2.48 14.75 19.11
N TYR A 335 -3.00 15.40 20.15
CA TYR A 335 -3.55 16.75 20.08
C TYR A 335 -2.91 17.62 21.16
N TYR A 336 -2.40 18.78 20.78
CA TYR A 336 -1.77 19.75 21.68
C TYR A 336 -2.51 21.09 21.64
N ASP A 337 -3.00 21.49 22.81
CA ASP A 337 -3.59 22.80 23.06
C ASP A 337 -2.47 23.75 23.54
N MET A 338 -2.11 24.72 22.69
CA MET A 338 -1.02 25.65 22.99
C MET A 338 -1.42 26.64 24.10
N ASP A 339 -2.69 26.99 24.23
CA ASP A 339 -3.17 27.93 25.25
C ASP A 339 -3.11 27.30 26.64
N LYS A 340 -3.40 26.00 26.74
CA LYS A 340 -3.39 25.23 28.00
C LYS A 340 -2.09 24.49 28.30
N ASP A 341 -1.14 24.44 27.38
CA ASP A 341 0.10 23.65 27.50
C ASP A 341 -0.18 22.15 27.79
N ASN A 342 -1.24 21.58 27.20
CA ASN A 342 -1.68 20.21 27.48
C ASN A 342 -1.65 19.33 26.23
N LEU A 343 -1.15 18.10 26.37
CA LEU A 343 -1.03 17.13 25.28
C LEU A 343 -1.95 15.94 25.55
N HIS A 344 -2.80 15.63 24.58
CA HIS A 344 -3.69 14.49 24.60
C HIS A 344 -3.17 13.39 23.68
N GLU A 345 -3.02 12.16 24.21
CA GLU A 345 -3.00 10.94 23.41
C GLU A 345 -4.45 10.64 23.06
N VAL A 346 -4.88 11.13 21.90
CA VAL A 346 -6.27 11.01 21.43
C VAL A 346 -6.55 9.55 21.15
N PHE A 347 -5.78 8.92 20.26
CA PHE A 347 -5.98 7.51 19.90
C PHE A 347 -4.66 6.76 19.93
N SER A 348 -4.66 5.55 20.48
CA SER A 348 -3.52 4.63 20.41
C SER A 348 -3.92 3.20 20.73
N PHE A 349 -3.46 2.23 19.94
CA PHE A 349 -3.50 0.81 20.32
C PHE A 349 -2.39 0.44 21.31
N ALA A 350 -1.31 1.24 21.39
CA ALA A 350 -0.17 1.02 22.25
C ALA A 350 -0.50 1.29 23.73
N GLN A 351 -1.15 0.33 24.40
CA GLN A 351 -1.58 0.48 25.79
C GLN A 351 -0.51 0.04 26.78
N LYS A 352 0.11 -1.13 26.55
CA LYS A 352 1.19 -1.65 27.38
C LYS A 352 2.53 -1.34 26.75
N LYS A 353 3.40 -0.64 27.50
CA LYS A 353 4.78 -0.29 27.04
C LYS A 353 5.73 -1.48 26.91
N THR A 354 5.22 -2.71 26.96
CA THR A 354 5.99 -3.96 26.91
C THR A 354 5.42 -4.97 25.91
N ASP A 355 4.23 -4.74 25.35
CA ASP A 355 3.65 -5.64 24.35
C ASP A 355 4.02 -5.16 22.95
N TYR A 356 5.20 -5.55 22.49
CA TYR A 356 5.75 -5.13 21.20
C TYR A 356 5.24 -5.95 20.00
N LEU A 357 4.31 -6.88 20.23
CA LEU A 357 3.80 -7.80 19.21
C LEU A 357 2.35 -7.50 18.85
N ARG A 358 1.48 -7.27 19.85
CA ARG A 358 0.05 -7.05 19.63
C ARG A 358 -0.29 -5.57 19.56
N ASP A 359 -0.06 -4.86 20.66
CA ASP A 359 -0.44 -3.46 20.81
C ASP A 359 0.26 -2.55 19.79
N THR A 360 1.48 -2.91 19.39
CA THR A 360 2.31 -2.16 18.44
C THR A 360 2.42 -2.82 17.06
N TYR A 361 1.50 -3.71 16.69
CA TYR A 361 1.44 -4.25 15.34
C TYR A 361 1.16 -3.12 14.37
N ASP A 362 2.07 -2.89 13.42
CA ASP A 362 2.12 -1.67 12.60
C ASP A 362 1.36 -1.85 11.28
N GLN A 363 0.19 -2.48 11.36
CA GLN A 363 -0.70 -2.72 10.22
C GLN A 363 -1.96 -1.84 10.27
N HIS A 364 -1.84 -0.63 10.81
CA HIS A 364 -2.86 0.39 10.74
C HIS A 364 -2.23 1.76 10.56
N ASN A 365 -3.05 2.72 10.15
CA ASN A 365 -2.68 4.11 10.13
C ASN A 365 -3.88 4.99 10.50
N ILE A 366 -3.59 6.26 10.77
CA ILE A 366 -4.58 7.26 11.13
C ILE A 366 -4.49 8.37 10.10
N LYS A 367 -5.65 8.89 9.64
CA LYS A 367 -5.71 10.11 8.84
C LYS A 367 -6.56 11.16 9.54
N ILE A 368 -5.94 12.26 9.95
CA ILE A 368 -6.62 13.49 10.40
C ILE A 368 -7.33 14.09 9.19
N LEU A 369 -8.63 14.39 9.32
CA LEU A 369 -9.43 14.96 8.25
C LEU A 369 -9.51 16.48 8.38
N ASN A 370 -9.95 16.99 9.53
CA ASN A 370 -10.04 18.43 9.84
C ASN A 370 -10.32 18.68 11.33
N PHE A 371 -10.20 19.95 11.72
CA PHE A 371 -10.92 20.52 12.85
C PHE A 371 -12.27 21.05 12.33
N ASP A 372 -13.36 20.80 13.04
CA ASP A 372 -14.63 21.47 12.78
C ASP A 372 -14.71 22.84 13.50
N ASP A 373 -15.81 23.56 13.27
CA ASP A 373 -16.06 24.89 13.84
C ASP A 373 -16.07 24.89 15.39
N ASN A 374 -16.26 23.73 16.02
CA ASN A 374 -16.23 23.54 17.47
C ASN A 374 -14.88 23.02 17.98
N ASN A 375 -13.85 22.99 17.12
CA ASN A 375 -12.54 22.37 17.35
C ASN A 375 -12.60 20.85 17.63
N THR A 376 -13.67 20.16 17.25
CA THR A 376 -13.72 18.69 17.22
C THR A 376 -12.79 18.20 16.13
N ILE A 377 -11.99 17.18 16.43
CA ILE A 377 -11.07 16.59 15.46
C ILE A 377 -11.77 15.40 14.80
N ASN A 378 -12.03 15.50 13.49
CA ASN A 378 -12.50 14.37 12.70
C ASN A 378 -11.29 13.61 12.17
N PHE A 379 -11.23 12.30 12.40
CA PHE A 379 -10.13 11.46 11.94
C PHE A 379 -10.60 10.05 11.64
N VAL A 380 -9.88 9.35 10.76
CA VAL A 380 -10.11 7.95 10.46
C VAL A 380 -8.97 7.09 10.98
N VAL A 381 -9.30 5.95 11.56
CA VAL A 381 -8.36 4.85 11.82
C VAL A 381 -8.64 3.79 10.77
N TYR A 382 -7.62 3.39 10.02
CA TYR A 382 -7.79 2.39 8.95
C TYR A 382 -6.69 1.34 8.94
N GLY A 383 -7.05 0.12 8.56
CA GLY A 383 -6.16 -1.05 8.61
C GLY A 383 -6.63 -2.10 9.61
N TYR A 384 -5.70 -2.91 10.09
CA TYR A 384 -5.92 -3.97 11.07
C TYR A 384 -6.13 -3.37 12.48
N MET A 385 -7.22 -3.75 13.14
CA MET A 385 -7.52 -3.28 14.50
C MET A 385 -6.84 -4.19 15.54
N ASN A 386 -5.84 -3.66 16.24
CA ASN A 386 -5.01 -4.45 17.16
C ASN A 386 -5.76 -4.94 18.41
N CYS A 387 -6.81 -4.24 18.82
CA CYS A 387 -7.61 -4.56 20.00
C CYS A 387 -9.00 -3.89 19.95
N GLY A 388 -9.79 -4.06 21.02
CA GLY A 388 -11.14 -3.51 21.12
C GLY A 388 -12.19 -4.41 20.46
N ASP A 389 -13.38 -3.85 20.26
CA ASP A 389 -14.54 -4.60 19.76
C ASP A 389 -14.34 -5.13 18.32
N TYR A 390 -13.41 -4.53 17.59
CA TYR A 390 -13.03 -4.91 16.23
C TYR A 390 -11.71 -5.68 16.15
N GLU A 391 -11.15 -6.19 17.26
CA GLU A 391 -9.87 -6.91 17.26
C GLU A 391 -9.77 -7.94 16.11
N GLY A 392 -8.72 -7.83 15.30
CA GLY A 392 -8.48 -8.70 14.15
C GLY A 392 -9.29 -8.39 12.89
N ARG A 393 -10.10 -7.33 12.86
CA ARG A 393 -10.76 -6.84 11.63
C ARG A 393 -9.87 -5.87 10.89
N VAL A 394 -9.97 -5.87 9.56
CA VAL A 394 -9.49 -4.76 8.73
C VAL A 394 -10.68 -3.86 8.41
N ALA A 395 -10.56 -2.57 8.69
CA ALA A 395 -11.66 -1.63 8.52
C ALA A 395 -11.17 -0.20 8.28
N VAL A 396 -12.10 0.69 7.88
CA VAL A 396 -11.98 2.14 8.03
C VAL A 396 -12.99 2.59 9.07
N ILE A 397 -12.54 3.28 10.11
CA ILE A 397 -13.40 3.77 11.20
C ILE A 397 -13.28 5.28 11.30
N LEU A 398 -14.38 6.00 11.08
CA LEU A 398 -14.46 7.44 11.30
C LEU A 398 -14.79 7.73 12.75
N TYR A 399 -13.97 8.56 13.37
CA TYR A 399 -14.12 9.04 14.73
C TYR A 399 -14.19 10.57 14.79
N ASN A 400 -14.91 11.06 15.78
CA ASN A 400 -14.86 12.44 16.24
C ASN A 400 -14.22 12.46 17.63
N TYR A 401 -13.22 13.31 17.83
CA TYR A 401 -12.66 13.60 19.15
C TYR A 401 -13.08 15.00 19.59
N ASP A 402 -13.79 15.09 20.71
CA ASP A 402 -14.17 16.33 21.39
C ASP A 402 -13.10 16.67 22.44
N PRO A 403 -12.25 17.69 22.22
CA PRO A 403 -11.19 18.04 23.17
C PRO A 403 -11.73 18.59 24.49
N ALA A 404 -12.89 19.24 24.50
CA ALA A 404 -13.48 19.81 25.71
C ALA A 404 -13.93 18.71 26.69
N LYS A 405 -14.40 17.58 26.17
CA LYS A 405 -14.79 16.40 26.98
C LYS A 405 -13.69 15.35 27.08
N ASN A 406 -12.65 15.46 26.25
CA ASN A 406 -11.62 14.43 26.07
C ASN A 406 -12.22 13.05 25.70
N LEU A 407 -13.19 13.06 24.78
CA LEU A 407 -13.97 11.88 24.37
C LEU A 407 -13.88 11.62 22.87
N ILE A 408 -13.72 10.35 22.52
CA ILE A 408 -13.82 9.82 21.15
C ILE A 408 -15.19 9.19 20.96
N THR A 409 -15.85 9.54 19.87
CA THR A 409 -17.12 8.94 19.43
C THR A 409 -16.95 8.33 18.04
N GLU A 410 -17.32 7.06 17.88
CA GLU A 410 -17.39 6.42 16.58
C GLU A 410 -18.58 6.95 15.78
N ARG A 411 -18.37 7.16 14.48
CA ARG A 411 -19.38 7.73 13.56
C ARG A 411 -19.72 6.79 12.41
N VAL A 412 -18.71 6.11 11.87
CA VAL A 412 -18.85 5.20 10.72
C VAL A 412 -17.86 4.05 10.87
N TYR A 413 -18.33 2.83 10.63
CA TYR A 413 -17.50 1.63 10.56
C TYR A 413 -17.65 0.96 9.18
N ILE A 414 -16.56 0.87 8.42
CA ILE A 414 -16.54 0.21 7.10
C ILE A 414 -15.69 -1.06 7.22
N PRO A 415 -16.29 -2.26 7.35
CA PRO A 415 -15.55 -3.52 7.36
C PRO A 415 -14.99 -3.86 5.97
N LEU A 416 -13.80 -4.43 5.92
CA LEU A 416 -13.12 -4.78 4.68
C LEU A 416 -12.48 -6.17 4.74
N GLU A 417 -12.49 -6.86 3.59
CA GLU A 417 -11.90 -8.20 3.41
C GLU A 417 -10.58 -8.12 2.61
N THR A 418 -9.70 -7.22 3.03
CA THR A 418 -8.38 -6.99 2.44
C THR A 418 -7.31 -6.93 3.53
N THR A 419 -6.04 -6.81 3.14
CA THR A 419 -4.94 -6.55 4.07
C THR A 419 -4.71 -5.05 4.22
N TYR A 420 -4.10 -4.62 5.33
CA TYR A 420 -3.66 -3.23 5.47
C TYR A 420 -2.69 -2.80 4.35
N GLN A 421 -1.85 -3.72 3.90
CA GLN A 421 -0.86 -3.45 2.86
C GLN A 421 -1.48 -3.05 1.52
N GLN A 422 -2.63 -3.62 1.16
CA GLN A 422 -3.42 -3.17 0.00
C GLN A 422 -4.23 -1.91 0.36
N LEU A 423 -4.92 -1.92 1.50
CA LEU A 423 -5.79 -0.82 1.91
C LEU A 423 -5.07 0.53 1.97
N LYS A 424 -3.81 0.57 2.43
CA LYS A 424 -3.05 1.82 2.52
C LYS A 424 -2.76 2.48 1.17
N GLU A 425 -2.76 1.69 0.09
CA GLU A 425 -2.62 2.18 -1.29
C GLU A 425 -3.98 2.53 -1.91
N ASP A 426 -5.04 1.90 -1.42
CA ASP A 426 -6.39 1.98 -1.99
C ASP A 426 -7.26 3.04 -1.34
N PHE A 427 -7.02 3.33 -0.07
CA PHE A 427 -7.80 4.27 0.74
C PHE A 427 -7.03 5.56 1.01
N GLY A 428 -7.80 6.61 1.30
CA GLY A 428 -7.24 7.75 2.02
C GLY A 428 -6.57 8.80 1.15
N LYS A 429 -6.51 8.64 -0.18
CA LYS A 429 -5.98 9.69 -1.07
C LYS A 429 -6.80 10.98 -0.94
N TYR A 430 -8.12 10.86 -0.96
CA TYR A 430 -9.05 11.99 -0.79
C TYR A 430 -10.06 11.65 0.30
N CYS A 431 -10.04 12.36 1.42
CA CYS A 431 -10.99 12.17 2.53
C CYS A 431 -11.36 13.53 3.15
N TYR A 432 -12.65 13.73 3.41
CA TYR A 432 -13.17 14.94 4.04
C TYR A 432 -14.50 14.67 4.75
N VAL A 433 -14.75 15.35 5.87
CA VAL A 433 -16.07 15.36 6.53
C VAL A 433 -16.52 16.80 6.68
N ASN A 434 -17.75 17.10 6.26
CA ASN A 434 -18.31 18.44 6.35
C ASN A 434 -19.33 18.59 7.50
N LYS A 435 -19.77 19.83 7.73
CA LYS A 435 -20.75 20.19 8.77
C LYS A 435 -22.14 19.61 8.55
N GLN A 436 -22.48 19.19 7.32
CA GLN A 436 -23.72 18.49 6.98
C GLN A 436 -23.62 16.98 7.22
N ASN A 437 -22.59 16.51 7.93
CA ASN A 437 -22.32 15.10 8.21
C ASN A 437 -22.16 14.25 6.94
N ILE A 438 -21.62 14.82 5.86
CA ILE A 438 -21.25 14.07 4.66
C ILE A 438 -19.78 13.69 4.77
N PHE A 439 -19.51 12.39 4.79
CA PHE A 439 -18.18 11.80 4.71
C PHE A 439 -17.84 11.49 3.26
N TYR A 440 -16.93 12.27 2.69
CA TYR A 440 -16.34 12.04 1.39
C TYR A 440 -15.07 11.20 1.53
N PHE A 441 -14.96 10.12 0.77
CA PHE A 441 -13.73 9.30 0.79
C PHE A 441 -13.47 8.60 -0.54
N SER A 442 -12.18 8.43 -0.85
CA SER A 442 -11.69 7.61 -1.94
C SER A 442 -11.39 6.19 -1.47
N MET A 443 -11.87 5.18 -2.17
CA MET A 443 -11.45 3.80 -2.00
C MET A 443 -11.43 3.08 -3.35
N ASN A 444 -10.39 2.28 -3.65
CA ASN A 444 -10.27 1.51 -4.89
C ASN A 444 -10.49 2.34 -6.18
N ASN A 445 -9.96 3.57 -6.18
CA ASN A 445 -10.14 4.56 -7.25
C ASN A 445 -11.60 4.97 -7.51
N VAL A 446 -12.49 4.85 -6.52
CA VAL A 446 -13.87 5.32 -6.56
C VAL A 446 -14.06 6.37 -5.47
N MET A 447 -14.78 7.45 -5.78
CA MET A 447 -15.14 8.49 -4.80
C MET A 447 -16.56 8.31 -4.30
N TYR A 448 -16.69 8.27 -2.98
CA TYR A 448 -17.95 8.12 -2.27
C TYR A 448 -18.31 9.42 -1.56
N ALA A 449 -19.61 9.69 -1.44
CA ALA A 449 -20.18 10.66 -0.52
C ALA A 449 -21.20 9.95 0.37
N TYR A 450 -20.90 9.79 1.66
CA TYR A 450 -21.79 9.13 2.62
C TYR A 450 -22.41 10.14 3.57
N ASN A 451 -23.73 10.32 3.50
CA ASN A 451 -24.46 11.09 4.50
C ASN A 451 -24.65 10.22 5.75
N ILE A 452 -23.93 10.56 6.81
CA ILE A 452 -23.92 9.80 8.08
C ILE A 452 -25.30 9.83 8.74
N SER A 453 -25.99 10.99 8.68
CA SER A 453 -27.31 11.16 9.30
C SER A 453 -28.40 10.34 8.61
N SER A 454 -28.43 10.31 7.27
CA SER A 454 -29.42 9.53 6.52
C SER A 454 -28.99 8.10 6.25
N LYS A 455 -27.74 7.73 6.57
CA LYS A 455 -27.11 6.43 6.27
C LYS A 455 -27.18 6.03 4.79
N LYS A 456 -27.05 7.01 3.88
CA LYS A 456 -27.06 6.78 2.42
C LYS A 456 -25.75 7.25 1.81
N TYR A 457 -25.18 6.44 0.91
CA TYR A 457 -24.03 6.86 0.10
C TYR A 457 -24.40 7.05 -1.36
N GLU A 458 -23.66 7.93 -2.03
CA GLU A 458 -23.65 8.15 -3.47
C GLU A 458 -22.24 7.86 -4.00
N LEU A 459 -22.14 7.27 -5.20
CA LEU A 459 -20.91 7.19 -5.98
C LEU A 459 -20.76 8.49 -6.78
N LEU A 460 -19.76 9.30 -6.47
CA LEU A 460 -19.52 10.56 -7.17
C LEU A 460 -18.86 10.35 -8.54
N THR A 461 -17.83 9.50 -8.58
CA THR A 461 -17.12 9.14 -9.81
C THR A 461 -16.26 7.88 -9.61
N LYS A 462 -15.98 7.17 -10.71
CA LYS A 462 -15.13 5.97 -10.76
C LYS A 462 -13.87 6.25 -11.57
N ASN A 463 -12.83 5.45 -11.37
CA ASN A 463 -11.54 5.58 -12.05
C ASN A 463 -10.92 6.97 -11.85
N ILE A 464 -10.74 7.39 -10.59
CA ILE A 464 -10.03 8.64 -10.24
C ILE A 464 -8.53 8.58 -10.54
N ALA A 465 -8.20 8.42 -11.82
CA ALA A 465 -6.86 8.60 -12.34
C ALA A 465 -6.47 10.09 -12.24
N LYS A 466 -5.15 10.36 -12.25
CA LYS A 466 -4.59 11.71 -12.15
C LYS A 466 -5.17 12.68 -13.20
N ASP A 467 -5.58 12.15 -14.36
CA ASP A 467 -6.01 12.97 -15.49
C ASP A 467 -7.50 13.32 -15.47
N ASN A 468 -8.31 12.63 -14.66
CA ASN A 468 -9.77 12.78 -14.61
C ASN A 468 -10.30 13.25 -13.25
N PHE A 469 -9.46 13.37 -12.23
CA PHE A 469 -9.87 13.81 -10.90
C PHE A 469 -8.77 14.64 -10.22
N SER A 470 -9.15 15.70 -9.51
CA SER A 470 -8.26 16.47 -8.64
C SER A 470 -8.99 16.97 -7.39
N MET A 471 -8.27 17.08 -6.27
CA MET A 471 -8.72 17.73 -5.04
C MET A 471 -7.92 19.01 -4.81
N MET A 472 -8.62 20.08 -4.47
CA MET A 472 -8.02 21.30 -3.91
C MET A 472 -8.28 21.27 -2.41
N GLU A 473 -7.28 20.89 -1.62
CA GLU A 473 -7.43 20.74 -0.16
C GLU A 473 -7.78 22.08 0.52
N ASP A 474 -7.02 23.13 0.22
CA ASP A 474 -7.23 24.48 0.78
C ASP A 474 -8.60 25.08 0.40
N ALA A 475 -9.08 24.78 -0.81
CA ALA A 475 -10.40 25.22 -1.28
C ALA A 475 -11.53 24.31 -0.79
N LYS A 476 -11.18 23.12 -0.29
CA LYS A 476 -12.09 22.03 0.03
C LYS A 476 -13.02 21.71 -1.15
N CYS A 477 -12.42 21.39 -2.30
CA CYS A 477 -13.17 21.12 -3.53
C CYS A 477 -12.65 19.90 -4.28
N PHE A 478 -13.57 19.16 -4.89
CA PHE A 478 -13.24 18.15 -5.89
C PHE A 478 -13.58 18.67 -7.29
N VAL A 479 -12.78 18.25 -8.26
CA VAL A 479 -13.10 18.41 -9.68
C VAL A 479 -12.87 17.09 -10.38
N TRP A 480 -13.82 16.69 -11.23
CA TRP A 480 -13.65 15.51 -12.08
C TRP A 480 -14.31 15.68 -13.43
N SER A 481 -13.82 14.94 -14.42
CA SER A 481 -14.39 14.88 -15.76
C SER A 481 -15.36 13.70 -15.88
N ASN A 482 -16.32 13.80 -16.81
CA ASN A 482 -17.17 12.67 -17.19
C ASN A 482 -16.58 11.79 -18.30
N ALA A 483 -15.28 11.92 -18.60
CA ALA A 483 -14.62 11.09 -19.61
C ALA A 483 -14.68 9.61 -19.19
N SER A 484 -15.16 8.76 -20.09
CA SER A 484 -15.02 7.31 -19.99
C SER A 484 -13.68 6.89 -20.63
N LYS A 485 -13.28 5.61 -20.54
CA LYS A 485 -12.01 5.13 -21.12
C LYS A 485 -11.90 5.31 -22.65
N SER A 486 -13.01 5.51 -23.37
CA SER A 486 -13.06 5.64 -24.84
C SER A 486 -13.59 6.99 -25.33
N ASP A 487 -14.16 7.82 -24.44
CA ASP A 487 -14.85 9.04 -24.84
C ASP A 487 -14.16 10.27 -24.28
N TYR A 488 -14.18 11.34 -25.07
CA TYR A 488 -13.72 12.65 -24.62
C TYR A 488 -14.75 13.28 -23.67
N SER A 489 -14.28 13.90 -22.60
CA SER A 489 -15.18 14.51 -21.61
C SER A 489 -15.95 15.67 -22.24
N GLN A 490 -17.27 15.63 -22.05
CA GLN A 490 -18.20 16.69 -22.44
C GLN A 490 -18.50 17.65 -21.29
N LYS A 491 -18.26 17.23 -20.04
CA LYS A 491 -18.44 18.07 -18.85
C LYS A 491 -17.44 17.74 -17.75
N ILE A 492 -17.07 18.76 -16.99
CA ILE A 492 -16.46 18.59 -15.67
C ILE A 492 -17.46 18.95 -14.58
N THR A 493 -17.35 18.30 -13.44
CA THR A 493 -18.12 18.63 -12.23
C THR A 493 -17.15 19.13 -11.18
N ILE A 494 -17.47 20.28 -10.59
CA ILE A 494 -16.77 20.89 -9.47
C ILE A 494 -17.69 20.79 -8.24
N LEU A 495 -17.24 20.12 -7.18
CA LEU A 495 -17.98 19.94 -5.94
C LEU A 495 -17.28 20.72 -4.82
N ASN A 496 -18.01 21.64 -4.21
CA ASN A 496 -17.60 22.27 -2.97
C ASN A 496 -17.93 21.34 -1.79
N LEU A 497 -16.93 20.93 -1.02
CA LEU A 497 -17.08 19.93 0.04
C LEU A 497 -17.73 20.50 1.31
N ASP A 498 -17.65 21.82 1.55
CA ASP A 498 -18.27 22.47 2.72
C ASP A 498 -19.77 22.73 2.53
N THR A 499 -20.19 22.98 1.29
CA THR A 499 -21.59 23.28 0.96
C THR A 499 -22.33 22.11 0.31
N ALA A 500 -21.59 21.11 -0.18
CA ALA A 500 -22.07 20.03 -1.04
C ALA A 500 -22.64 20.49 -2.39
N ASN A 501 -22.43 21.75 -2.78
CA ASN A 501 -22.90 22.29 -4.04
C ASN A 501 -22.07 21.73 -5.21
N LYS A 502 -22.76 21.20 -6.23
CA LYS A 502 -22.17 20.73 -7.49
C LYS A 502 -22.36 21.81 -8.57
N LEU A 503 -21.28 22.17 -9.25
CA LEU A 503 -21.28 22.99 -10.46
C LEU A 503 -20.84 22.13 -11.64
N GLU A 504 -21.61 22.13 -12.73
CA GLU A 504 -21.22 21.49 -13.99
C GLU A 504 -20.77 22.53 -15.01
N VAL A 505 -19.63 22.28 -15.64
CA VAL A 505 -19.10 23.07 -16.75
C VAL A 505 -19.08 22.19 -17.99
N THR A 506 -19.89 22.54 -18.99
CA THR A 506 -20.10 21.75 -20.21
C THR A 506 -19.31 22.33 -21.38
N ALA A 507 -18.69 21.47 -22.17
CA ALA A 507 -18.04 21.82 -23.42
C ALA A 507 -19.07 22.23 -24.49
N PRO A 508 -18.77 23.21 -25.35
CA PRO A 508 -19.61 23.51 -26.52
C PRO A 508 -19.70 22.31 -27.48
N GLU A 509 -20.66 22.36 -28.40
CA GLU A 509 -20.81 21.33 -29.44
C GLU A 509 -19.51 21.11 -30.24
N ASN A 510 -19.22 19.85 -30.58
CA ASN A 510 -17.99 19.42 -31.28
C ASN A 510 -16.68 19.72 -30.53
N GLN A 511 -16.76 19.93 -29.22
CA GLN A 511 -15.62 20.17 -28.34
C GLN A 511 -15.65 19.21 -27.16
N SER A 512 -14.55 19.21 -26.42
CA SER A 512 -14.35 18.47 -25.19
C SER A 512 -13.71 19.37 -24.15
N ILE A 513 -13.78 18.97 -22.88
CA ILE A 513 -13.20 19.68 -21.75
C ILE A 513 -12.21 18.77 -21.02
N VAL A 514 -11.09 19.33 -20.58
CA VAL A 514 -10.04 18.58 -19.86
C VAL A 514 -9.60 19.33 -18.61
N VAL A 515 -9.44 18.62 -17.50
CA VAL A 515 -8.84 19.17 -16.27
C VAL A 515 -7.33 19.17 -16.47
N LEU A 516 -6.72 20.35 -16.49
CA LEU A 516 -5.28 20.52 -16.72
C LEU A 516 -4.50 20.59 -15.39
N GLY A 517 -5.17 20.89 -14.29
CA GLY A 517 -4.60 20.89 -12.94
C GLY A 517 -5.37 21.78 -11.97
N THR A 518 -4.73 22.09 -10.85
CA THR A 518 -5.25 22.99 -9.81
C THR A 518 -4.14 23.95 -9.37
N ILE A 519 -4.50 25.15 -8.92
CA ILE A 519 -3.57 26.14 -8.35
C ILE A 519 -4.22 26.87 -7.18
N ASP A 520 -3.57 26.88 -6.02
CA ASP A 520 -4.13 27.37 -4.76
C ASP A 520 -5.56 26.84 -4.56
N ALA A 521 -6.57 27.72 -4.62
CA ALA A 521 -7.98 27.40 -4.47
C ALA A 521 -8.77 27.33 -5.79
N ASN A 522 -8.07 27.21 -6.93
CA ASN A 522 -8.65 27.32 -8.26
C ASN A 522 -8.42 26.07 -9.12
N VAL A 523 -9.42 25.78 -9.95
CA VAL A 523 -9.38 24.75 -10.99
C VAL A 523 -8.78 25.34 -12.26
N VAL A 524 -7.88 24.59 -12.91
CA VAL A 524 -7.38 24.89 -14.26
C VAL A 524 -7.93 23.85 -15.23
N TYR A 525 -8.76 24.28 -16.18
CA TYR A 525 -9.33 23.41 -17.21
C TYR A 525 -9.21 24.02 -18.60
N GLY A 526 -9.34 23.21 -19.64
CA GLY A 526 -9.22 23.66 -21.02
C GLY A 526 -10.29 23.08 -21.94
N PHE A 527 -10.62 23.83 -22.98
CA PHE A 527 -11.52 23.39 -24.06
C PHE A 527 -10.69 22.90 -25.25
N VAL A 528 -11.09 21.77 -25.81
CA VAL A 528 -10.40 21.01 -26.85
C VAL A 528 -11.36 20.85 -28.02
N LYS A 529 -10.89 21.01 -29.26
CA LYS A 529 -11.70 20.70 -30.44
C LYS A 529 -11.60 19.20 -30.72
N ASN A 530 -12.71 18.49 -30.90
CA ASN A 530 -12.67 17.02 -31.04
C ASN A 530 -11.81 16.58 -32.24
N LYS A 531 -11.88 17.32 -33.35
CA LYS A 531 -11.05 17.09 -34.55
C LYS A 531 -9.54 17.30 -34.36
N ASP A 532 -9.13 17.97 -33.28
CA ASP A 532 -7.74 18.25 -32.96
C ASP A 532 -7.16 17.19 -31.99
N ILE A 533 -7.98 16.24 -31.53
CA ILE A 533 -7.55 15.14 -30.67
C ILE A 533 -6.91 14.05 -31.54
N TYR A 534 -5.80 13.51 -31.09
CA TYR A 534 -5.08 12.46 -31.81
C TYR A 534 -4.45 11.44 -30.86
N GLU A 535 -4.33 10.21 -31.35
CA GLU A 535 -3.63 9.13 -30.67
C GLU A 535 -2.14 9.16 -31.10
N GLY A 536 -1.23 9.15 -30.13
CA GLY A 536 0.19 9.00 -30.38
C GLY A 536 0.57 7.57 -30.76
N SER A 537 1.78 7.36 -31.27
CA SER A 537 2.31 6.03 -31.63
C SER A 537 2.38 5.04 -30.46
N ASN A 538 2.36 5.52 -29.22
CA ASN A 538 2.31 4.75 -27.98
C ASN A 538 0.87 4.43 -27.52
N GLY A 539 -0.15 4.88 -28.26
CA GLY A 539 -1.55 4.73 -27.88
C GLY A 539 -2.07 5.77 -26.88
N GLU A 540 -1.25 6.73 -26.46
CA GLU A 540 -1.71 7.83 -25.60
C GLU A 540 -2.48 8.86 -26.41
N THR A 541 -3.67 9.23 -25.92
CA THR A 541 -4.48 10.28 -26.54
C THR A 541 -4.00 11.65 -26.07
N THR A 542 -3.60 12.50 -27.01
CA THR A 542 -3.29 13.91 -26.72
C THR A 542 -4.52 14.77 -26.99
N GLN A 543 -4.88 15.63 -26.03
CA GLN A 543 -6.04 16.54 -26.12
C GLN A 543 -5.58 18.01 -26.08
N PRO A 544 -5.20 18.62 -27.22
CA PRO A 544 -4.69 19.99 -27.25
C PRO A 544 -5.79 21.01 -26.91
N ALA A 545 -5.70 21.66 -25.76
CA ALA A 545 -6.64 22.70 -25.35
C ALA A 545 -6.35 24.03 -26.07
N TYR A 546 -7.31 24.54 -26.83
CA TYR A 546 -7.18 25.82 -27.56
C TYR A 546 -7.48 27.04 -26.68
N LYS A 547 -8.20 26.81 -25.57
CA LYS A 547 -8.55 27.81 -24.54
C LYS A 547 -8.34 27.16 -23.18
N LEU A 548 -7.64 27.84 -22.29
CA LEU A 548 -7.48 27.48 -20.88
C LEU A 548 -8.26 28.48 -20.01
N VAL A 549 -8.92 27.99 -18.97
CA VAL A 549 -9.67 28.76 -17.99
C VAL A 549 -9.19 28.40 -16.59
N ILE A 550 -9.04 29.42 -15.75
CA ILE A 550 -8.81 29.30 -14.31
C ILE A 550 -10.04 29.85 -13.59
N SER A 551 -10.70 29.03 -12.78
CA SER A 551 -11.87 29.45 -11.99
C SER A 551 -11.77 28.98 -10.54
N ASP A 552 -12.47 29.68 -9.64
CA ASP A 552 -12.67 29.18 -8.28
C ASP A 552 -13.69 28.02 -8.25
N CYS A 553 -13.97 27.48 -7.05
CA CYS A 553 -14.93 26.40 -6.88
C CYS A 553 -16.39 26.77 -7.12
N ASN A 554 -16.71 28.06 -7.16
CA ASN A 554 -18.06 28.56 -7.41
C ASN A 554 -18.28 28.87 -8.91
N GLY A 555 -17.24 28.71 -9.74
CA GLY A 555 -17.28 28.96 -11.18
C GLY A 555 -16.90 30.39 -11.57
N ASN A 556 -16.44 31.23 -10.64
CA ASN A 556 -15.98 32.57 -10.98
C ASN A 556 -14.67 32.48 -11.76
N ILE A 557 -14.66 33.01 -12.99
CA ILE A 557 -13.50 32.97 -13.87
C ILE A 557 -12.48 34.00 -13.40
N MET A 558 -11.31 33.53 -12.98
CA MET A 558 -10.18 34.39 -12.62
C MET A 558 -9.32 34.76 -13.83
N ARG A 559 -9.16 33.83 -14.78
CA ARG A 559 -8.34 34.07 -15.96
C ARG A 559 -8.73 33.18 -17.13
N GLU A 560 -8.61 33.72 -18.33
CA GLU A 560 -8.64 32.96 -19.58
C GLU A 560 -7.31 33.13 -20.32
N TYR A 561 -6.86 32.05 -20.97
CA TYR A 561 -5.65 32.05 -21.80
C TYR A 561 -5.97 31.43 -23.17
N LYS A 562 -5.65 32.16 -24.24
CA LYS A 562 -5.92 31.74 -25.62
C LYS A 562 -4.94 32.43 -26.58
N ASN A 563 -4.17 31.65 -27.33
CA ASN A 563 -3.23 32.14 -28.34
C ASN A 563 -3.57 31.57 -29.72
N LYS A 564 -3.45 32.38 -30.77
CA LYS A 564 -3.72 31.94 -32.14
C LYS A 564 -2.74 30.83 -32.54
N ASN A 565 -3.26 29.69 -33.01
CA ASN A 565 -2.51 28.50 -33.45
C ASN A 565 -1.61 27.84 -32.38
N ILE A 566 -1.76 28.18 -31.11
CA ILE A 566 -1.01 27.59 -29.99
C ILE A 566 -2.00 26.96 -29.01
N TYR A 567 -1.72 25.73 -28.60
CA TYR A 567 -2.57 24.90 -27.77
C TYR A 567 -1.79 24.44 -26.53
N VAL A 568 -2.49 24.21 -25.43
CA VAL A 568 -1.92 23.71 -24.17
C VAL A 568 -2.21 22.22 -24.06
N ILE A 569 -1.18 21.43 -23.80
CA ILE A 569 -1.31 19.97 -23.60
C ILE A 569 -1.11 19.54 -22.14
N SER A 570 -0.45 20.37 -21.33
CA SER A 570 -0.39 20.18 -19.89
C SER A 570 -0.09 21.49 -19.18
N ALA A 571 -0.50 21.60 -17.93
CA ALA A 571 -0.10 22.67 -17.02
C ALA A 571 0.64 22.05 -15.83
N THR A 572 1.70 22.70 -15.37
CA THR A 572 2.44 22.27 -14.18
C THR A 572 2.62 23.46 -13.27
N VAL A 573 2.33 23.29 -11.99
CA VAL A 573 2.39 24.37 -11.01
C VAL A 573 3.64 24.20 -10.17
N GLU A 574 4.52 25.19 -10.22
CA GLU A 574 5.69 25.29 -9.35
C GLU A 574 5.64 26.61 -8.59
N ASN A 575 5.46 26.52 -7.26
CA ASN A 575 5.24 27.67 -6.39
C ASN A 575 4.08 28.56 -6.88
N ASN A 576 4.40 29.72 -7.46
CA ASN A 576 3.44 30.72 -7.91
C ASN A 576 3.36 30.80 -9.44
N VAL A 577 3.97 29.85 -10.16
CA VAL A 577 4.05 29.88 -11.62
C VAL A 577 3.36 28.64 -12.18
N ILE A 578 2.36 28.85 -13.03
CA ILE A 578 1.80 27.80 -13.88
C ILE A 578 2.61 27.77 -15.16
N THR A 579 3.44 26.75 -15.34
CA THR A 579 4.16 26.49 -16.59
C THR A 579 3.27 25.69 -17.53
N LEU A 580 3.00 26.25 -18.70
CA LEU A 580 2.17 25.65 -19.74
C LEU A 580 3.08 24.93 -20.75
N LYS A 581 2.87 23.62 -20.93
CA LYS A 581 3.45 22.88 -22.05
C LYS A 581 2.56 23.10 -23.27
N ARG A 582 3.17 23.58 -24.35
CA ARG A 582 2.43 24.08 -25.52
C ARG A 582 2.83 23.37 -26.81
N VAL A 583 1.88 23.28 -27.72
CA VAL A 583 2.08 22.82 -29.10
C VAL A 583 1.52 23.84 -30.08
N ARG A 584 2.16 23.97 -31.25
CA ARG A 584 1.71 24.78 -32.37
C ARG A 584 1.07 23.87 -33.42
N LYS A 585 -0.08 24.27 -33.94
CA LYS A 585 -0.73 23.55 -35.03
C LYS A 585 -0.01 23.82 -36.36
N THR A 586 0.38 22.75 -37.06
CA THR A 586 1.06 22.79 -38.36
C THR A 586 0.41 21.77 -39.31
N GLY A 587 -0.34 22.26 -40.30
CA GLY A 587 -1.18 21.39 -41.15
C GLY A 587 -2.22 20.63 -40.33
N ASN A 588 -2.26 19.31 -40.49
CA ASN A 588 -3.12 18.40 -39.72
C ASN A 588 -2.50 17.92 -38.40
N GLY A 589 -1.26 18.31 -38.08
CA GLY A 589 -0.54 17.86 -36.89
C GLY A 589 -0.15 18.97 -35.91
N PHE A 590 0.56 18.58 -34.85
CA PHE A 590 1.04 19.46 -33.79
C PHE A 590 2.55 19.30 -33.59
N LYS A 591 3.25 20.43 -33.40
CA LYS A 591 4.68 20.44 -33.03
C LYS A 591 4.88 21.15 -31.69
N PRO A 592 5.78 20.67 -30.82
CA PRO A 592 6.15 21.39 -29.59
C PRO A 592 6.53 22.85 -29.88
N THR A 593 6.16 23.76 -28.98
CA THR A 593 6.59 25.16 -29.01
C THR A 593 7.05 25.58 -27.61
N ASN A 594 7.75 26.72 -27.50
CA ASN A 594 8.25 27.23 -26.22
C ASN A 594 7.16 27.20 -25.14
N PRO A 595 7.46 26.84 -23.88
CA PRO A 595 6.51 26.93 -22.78
C PRO A 595 6.06 28.38 -22.54
N ASP A 596 4.95 28.57 -21.84
CA ASP A 596 4.52 29.88 -21.29
C ASP A 596 4.36 29.78 -19.78
N SER A 597 4.22 30.92 -19.11
CA SER A 597 4.03 30.98 -17.67
C SER A 597 2.91 31.95 -17.28
N ILE A 598 2.05 31.50 -16.37
CA ILE A 598 1.04 32.34 -15.71
C ILE A 598 1.49 32.55 -14.26
N LEU A 599 1.76 33.80 -13.89
CA LEU A 599 2.06 34.19 -12.51
C LEU A 599 0.79 34.26 -11.68
N ASN A 600 0.82 33.65 -10.51
CA ASN A 600 -0.24 33.65 -9.51
C ASN A 600 0.18 34.48 -8.28
N GLN A 601 -0.76 35.26 -7.73
CA GLN A 601 -0.52 36.05 -6.52
C GLN A 601 -0.83 35.21 -5.28
N LYS A 602 0.20 34.59 -4.69
CA LYS A 602 0.05 33.80 -3.47
C LYS A 602 -0.27 34.68 -2.27
N LYS A 603 -1.24 34.27 -1.44
CA LYS A 603 -1.42 34.83 -0.09
C LYS A 603 -0.20 34.47 0.78
N ALA A 604 0.37 35.45 1.48
CA ALA A 604 1.49 35.21 2.38
C ALA A 604 1.12 34.18 3.46
N THR A 605 1.80 33.04 3.48
CA THR A 605 1.61 32.01 4.50
C THR A 605 2.27 32.47 5.80
N LYS A 606 1.50 32.69 6.87
CA LYS A 606 2.06 32.97 8.20
C LYS A 606 3.00 31.82 8.60
N LYS A 607 4.11 32.13 9.28
CA LYS A 607 5.01 31.10 9.85
C LYS A 607 4.26 30.32 10.94
N THR A 608 3.72 29.16 10.57
CA THR A 608 2.98 28.23 11.43
C THR A 608 3.91 27.11 11.97
N VAL A 609 3.31 26.09 12.59
CA VAL A 609 3.99 24.84 12.96
C VAL A 609 4.71 24.24 11.75
N HIS A 610 5.95 23.80 11.94
CA HIS A 610 6.74 23.18 10.87
C HIS A 610 7.66 22.08 11.41
N VAL A 611 8.17 21.23 10.52
CA VAL A 611 9.12 20.17 10.88
C VAL A 611 10.54 20.59 10.53
N ALA A 612 11.42 20.60 11.53
CA ALA A 612 12.84 20.86 11.36
C ALA A 612 13.66 19.57 11.42
N SER A 613 14.76 19.52 10.65
CA SER A 613 15.76 18.45 10.71
C SER A 613 17.02 18.97 11.38
N ARG A 614 17.65 18.16 12.24
CA ARG A 614 18.93 18.49 12.89
C ARG A 614 19.86 17.29 12.91
N ILE A 615 21.14 17.54 12.70
CA ILE A 615 22.17 16.50 12.84
C ILE A 615 22.72 16.55 14.26
N THR A 616 22.74 15.39 14.93
CA THR A 616 23.38 15.22 16.24
C THR A 616 24.56 14.25 16.13
N LYS A 617 25.52 14.34 17.06
CA LYS A 617 26.71 13.46 17.06
C LYS A 617 26.36 11.99 17.30
N GLN A 618 25.27 11.70 18.01
CA GLN A 618 24.93 10.35 18.46
C GLN A 618 23.81 9.71 17.65
N SER A 619 22.71 10.43 17.40
CA SER A 619 21.55 9.90 16.65
C SER A 619 21.56 10.28 15.17
N LEU A 620 22.56 11.06 14.71
CA LEU A 620 22.61 11.64 13.38
C LEU A 620 21.38 12.51 13.09
N ALA A 621 20.77 12.40 11.91
CA ALA A 621 19.60 13.18 11.54
C ALA A 621 18.36 12.83 12.39
N GLU A 622 17.84 13.85 13.06
CA GLU A 622 16.61 13.81 13.86
C GLU A 622 15.59 14.85 13.37
N LYS A 623 14.31 14.57 13.58
CA LYS A 623 13.17 15.43 13.25
C LYS A 623 12.54 16.05 14.50
N TYR A 624 11.98 17.24 14.34
CA TYR A 624 11.35 18.02 15.41
C TYR A 624 10.14 18.77 14.88
N ILE A 625 8.99 18.67 15.55
CA ILE A 625 7.85 19.56 15.30
C ILE A 625 8.10 20.85 16.08
N CYS A 626 8.27 21.97 15.38
CA CYS A 626 8.53 23.28 15.93
C CYS A 626 7.24 24.10 15.94
N LEU A 627 6.89 24.67 17.11
CA LEU A 627 5.69 25.46 17.30
C LEU A 627 5.82 26.88 16.71
N PRO A 628 4.70 27.62 16.53
CA PRO A 628 4.72 28.92 15.86
C PRO A 628 5.65 29.94 16.51
N SER A 629 6.20 30.84 15.68
CA SER A 629 7.08 31.91 16.18
C SER A 629 6.32 32.85 17.10
N GLY A 630 6.83 33.06 18.32
CA GLY A 630 6.19 33.86 19.37
C GLY A 630 5.54 33.01 20.47
N TYR A 631 5.23 31.75 20.19
CA TYR A 631 4.80 30.81 21.23
C TYR A 631 5.99 30.37 22.09
N LYS A 632 5.77 30.32 23.41
CA LYS A 632 6.73 29.77 24.38
C LYS A 632 6.02 28.76 25.27
N MET A 633 6.35 27.50 25.07
CA MET A 633 5.92 26.41 25.95
C MET A 633 6.42 26.67 27.36
N LYS A 634 5.53 26.64 28.36
CA LYS A 634 5.88 26.99 29.75
C LYS A 634 6.51 25.82 30.50
N LYS A 635 6.04 24.61 30.23
CA LYS A 635 6.47 23.36 30.87
C LYS A 635 6.38 22.20 29.89
N THR A 636 6.99 21.07 30.25
CA THR A 636 6.74 19.82 29.52
C THR A 636 5.25 19.48 29.67
N PRO A 637 4.50 19.28 28.58
CA PRO A 637 3.06 19.05 28.66
C PRO A 637 2.73 17.80 29.48
N GLU A 638 1.65 17.90 30.26
CA GLU A 638 1.04 16.73 30.86
C GLU A 638 0.34 15.91 29.78
N ILE A 639 0.29 14.59 29.97
CA ILE A 639 -0.33 13.67 29.01
C ILE A 639 -1.68 13.24 29.55
N GLN A 640 -2.74 13.52 28.80
CA GLN A 640 -4.07 12.99 29.04
C GLN A 640 -4.41 11.95 27.98
N LYS A 641 -5.06 10.86 28.37
CA LYS A 641 -5.56 9.85 27.42
C LYS A 641 -7.05 10.07 27.20
N ALA A 642 -7.49 10.08 25.96
CA ALA A 642 -8.91 10.16 25.66
C ALA A 642 -9.65 8.87 26.08
N LYS A 643 -10.96 8.98 26.29
CA LYS A 643 -11.84 7.83 26.50
C LYS A 643 -12.76 7.64 25.30
N HIS A 644 -13.17 6.41 25.05
CA HIS A 644 -14.12 6.06 24.01
C HIS A 644 -15.53 6.04 24.57
N VAL A 645 -16.46 6.64 23.85
CA VAL A 645 -17.89 6.45 24.07
C VAL A 645 -18.25 5.03 23.64
N MET A 646 -18.98 4.30 24.49
CA MET A 646 -19.49 2.98 24.12
C MET A 646 -20.42 3.10 22.90
N VAL A 647 -20.15 2.30 21.87
CA VAL A 647 -20.97 2.28 20.66
C VAL A 647 -22.29 1.59 20.96
N THR A 648 -23.38 2.35 20.98
CA THR A 648 -24.75 1.83 21.23
C THR A 648 -25.62 1.79 19.97
N GLU A 649 -25.17 2.42 18.90
CA GLU A 649 -25.88 2.50 17.63
C GLU A 649 -25.11 1.79 16.50
N ASN A 650 -25.83 1.31 15.48
CA ASN A 650 -25.18 0.71 14.32
C ASN A 650 -24.63 1.80 13.38
N THR A 651 -23.31 1.93 13.36
CA THR A 651 -22.49 2.84 12.54
C THR A 651 -21.99 2.19 11.25
N THR A 652 -22.35 0.92 10.99
CA THR A 652 -21.79 0.12 9.90
C THR A 652 -22.24 0.64 8.53
N LEU A 653 -21.28 0.86 7.64
CA LEU A 653 -21.49 1.14 6.22
C LEU A 653 -20.93 -0.02 5.40
N HIS A 654 -21.82 -0.74 4.72
CA HIS A 654 -21.44 -1.71 3.70
C HIS A 654 -21.46 -1.06 2.33
N LEU A 655 -20.34 -1.15 1.62
CA LEU A 655 -20.24 -0.73 0.23
C LEU A 655 -20.62 -1.92 -0.66
N ALA A 656 -21.30 -1.64 -1.78
CA ALA A 656 -21.57 -2.68 -2.76
C ALA A 656 -20.25 -3.17 -3.37
N ASP A 657 -20.13 -4.49 -3.55
CA ASP A 657 -19.03 -5.10 -4.29
C ASP A 657 -19.07 -4.65 -5.76
N GLU A 658 -18.25 -3.64 -6.08
CA GLU A 658 -18.14 -3.18 -7.44
C GLU A 658 -17.07 -3.99 -8.18
N SER A 659 -17.51 -4.98 -8.94
CA SER A 659 -16.73 -5.74 -9.94
C SER A 659 -16.08 -4.88 -11.04
N SER A 660 -16.25 -3.55 -10.98
CA SER A 660 -15.83 -2.56 -11.98
C SER A 660 -14.73 -1.61 -11.51
N SER A 661 -14.05 -1.91 -10.39
CA SER A 661 -12.86 -1.15 -9.98
C SER A 661 -11.73 -1.26 -11.03
N SER A 662 -10.96 -0.18 -11.20
CA SER A 662 -9.81 -0.18 -12.11
C SER A 662 -8.80 -1.26 -11.71
N PHE A 663 -8.34 -2.06 -12.66
CA PHE A 663 -7.24 -3.01 -12.46
C PHE A 663 -6.01 -2.27 -11.89
N LYS A 664 -5.42 -2.84 -10.84
CA LYS A 664 -4.27 -2.28 -10.13
C LYS A 664 -3.14 -3.31 -10.02
N TYR A 665 -1.93 -2.79 -9.98
CA TYR A 665 -0.69 -3.52 -9.76
C TYR A 665 -0.05 -3.02 -8.46
N TYR A 666 0.19 -3.93 -7.52
CA TYR A 666 0.79 -3.64 -6.21
C TYR A 666 2.24 -4.15 -6.19
N ILE A 667 3.15 -3.32 -5.71
CA ILE A 667 4.56 -3.69 -5.60
C ILE A 667 4.84 -4.15 -4.19
N TYR A 668 5.27 -5.40 -4.05
CA TYR A 668 5.76 -5.98 -2.81
C TYR A 668 7.28 -5.91 -2.81
N ALA A 669 7.85 -5.08 -1.95
CA ALA A 669 9.29 -4.95 -1.77
C ALA A 669 9.62 -4.62 -0.31
N TYR A 670 10.82 -4.98 0.13
CA TYR A 670 11.29 -4.74 1.51
C TYR A 670 10.38 -5.30 2.63
N GLY A 671 9.53 -6.26 2.29
CA GLY A 671 8.60 -6.91 3.21
C GLY A 671 7.22 -6.25 3.32
N GLU A 672 6.90 -5.25 2.49
CA GLU A 672 5.63 -4.51 2.51
C GLU A 672 5.19 -4.12 1.09
N VAL A 673 3.96 -3.63 0.94
CA VAL A 673 3.55 -2.97 -0.31
C VAL A 673 4.16 -1.56 -0.32
N THR A 674 4.87 -1.18 -1.38
CA THR A 674 5.57 0.12 -1.43
C THR A 674 4.88 1.15 -2.32
N ALA A 675 4.05 0.69 -3.26
CA ALA A 675 3.24 1.53 -4.14
C ALA A 675 2.22 0.67 -4.89
N SER A 676 1.19 1.33 -5.43
CA SER A 676 0.30 0.77 -6.45
C SER A 676 0.25 1.63 -7.72
N PHE A 677 0.03 0.97 -8.86
CA PHE A 677 -0.09 1.61 -10.18
C PHE A 677 -1.25 1.02 -10.97
N THR A 678 -1.77 1.78 -11.93
CA THR A 678 -2.78 1.31 -12.90
C THR A 678 -2.16 0.81 -14.22
N THR A 679 -0.82 0.88 -14.34
CA THR A 679 -0.07 0.48 -15.54
C THR A 679 1.01 -0.55 -15.15
N PRO A 680 1.12 -1.69 -15.84
CA PRO A 680 2.09 -2.71 -15.48
C PRO A 680 3.54 -2.23 -15.66
N ALA A 681 3.85 -1.47 -16.71
CA ALA A 681 5.21 -0.97 -16.95
C ALA A 681 5.81 -0.21 -15.75
N LYS A 682 5.08 0.80 -15.23
CA LYS A 682 5.52 1.56 -14.05
C LYS A 682 5.65 0.67 -12.80
N ALA A 683 4.77 -0.31 -12.66
CA ALA A 683 4.84 -1.24 -11.53
C ALA A 683 6.09 -2.11 -11.61
N ILE A 684 6.40 -2.63 -12.81
CA ILE A 684 7.57 -3.46 -13.09
C ILE A 684 8.86 -2.68 -12.86
N GLN A 685 9.00 -1.50 -13.46
CA GLN A 685 10.17 -0.64 -13.27
C GLN A 685 10.41 -0.35 -11.79
N LYS A 686 9.34 -0.02 -11.06
CA LYS A 686 9.46 0.28 -9.64
C LYS A 686 9.80 -0.95 -8.80
N ALA A 687 9.26 -2.11 -9.15
CA ALA A 687 9.61 -3.37 -8.50
C ALA A 687 11.06 -3.78 -8.81
N ASP A 688 11.55 -3.59 -10.04
CA ASP A 688 12.93 -3.91 -10.43
C ASP A 688 13.94 -3.06 -9.64
N GLU A 689 13.73 -1.74 -9.59
CA GLU A 689 14.50 -0.81 -8.75
C GLU A 689 14.58 -1.26 -7.28
N GLN A 690 13.49 -1.82 -6.78
CA GLN A 690 13.35 -2.20 -5.37
C GLN A 690 13.69 -3.66 -5.08
N MET A 691 14.06 -4.43 -6.11
CA MET A 691 14.25 -5.89 -6.04
C MET A 691 13.00 -6.61 -5.48
N GLY A 692 11.82 -6.22 -5.96
CA GLY A 692 10.51 -6.67 -5.49
C GLY A 692 9.75 -7.57 -6.46
N VAL A 693 8.43 -7.66 -6.22
CA VAL A 693 7.44 -8.44 -6.96
C VAL A 693 6.24 -7.55 -7.29
N VAL A 694 5.67 -7.69 -8.48
CA VAL A 694 4.42 -7.06 -8.90
C VAL A 694 3.30 -8.07 -8.83
N MET A 695 2.23 -7.72 -8.10
CA MET A 695 0.99 -8.48 -8.02
C MET A 695 -0.15 -7.70 -8.67
N ASP A 696 -1.09 -8.37 -9.31
CA ASP A 696 -2.37 -7.73 -9.66
C ASP A 696 -3.35 -7.69 -8.46
N ASN A 697 -4.49 -7.03 -8.64
CA ASN A 697 -5.55 -6.95 -7.63
C ASN A 697 -6.35 -8.26 -7.44
N ARG A 698 -6.01 -9.31 -8.18
CA ARG A 698 -6.52 -10.68 -8.04
C ARG A 698 -5.47 -11.62 -7.43
N SER A 699 -4.35 -11.05 -6.99
CA SER A 699 -3.24 -11.76 -6.35
C SER A 699 -2.49 -12.74 -7.25
N HIS A 700 -2.47 -12.49 -8.56
CA HIS A 700 -1.54 -13.16 -9.48
C HIS A 700 -0.20 -12.43 -9.53
N VAL A 701 0.89 -13.20 -9.59
CA VAL A 701 2.23 -12.66 -9.85
C VAL A 701 2.27 -12.20 -11.29
N VAL A 702 2.47 -10.90 -11.48
CA VAL A 702 2.62 -10.28 -12.81
C VAL A 702 4.08 -10.26 -13.23
N TRP A 703 4.98 -9.99 -12.28
CA TRP A 703 6.42 -9.90 -12.52
C TRP A 703 7.18 -10.07 -11.21
N GLU A 704 8.36 -10.70 -11.23
CA GLU A 704 9.24 -10.75 -10.06
C GLU A 704 10.72 -10.63 -10.43
N ARG A 705 11.46 -9.85 -9.63
CA ARG A 705 12.90 -9.72 -9.80
C ARG A 705 13.55 -11.08 -9.58
N GLY A 706 14.31 -11.56 -10.55
CA GLY A 706 15.05 -12.82 -10.46
C GLY A 706 14.20 -14.09 -10.59
N GLY A 707 12.94 -13.98 -11.06
CA GLY A 707 12.09 -15.14 -11.35
C GLY A 707 12.17 -15.67 -12.77
N LYS A 708 12.92 -15.01 -13.67
CA LYS A 708 13.13 -15.50 -15.04
C LYS A 708 14.08 -16.70 -15.07
N PHE A 709 13.85 -17.64 -15.98
CA PHE A 709 14.78 -18.72 -16.27
C PHE A 709 16.06 -18.19 -16.94
N ILE A 710 17.11 -19.03 -17.03
CA ILE A 710 18.36 -18.66 -17.70
C ILE A 710 18.21 -18.59 -19.23
N SER A 711 17.25 -19.32 -19.78
CA SER A 711 16.86 -19.30 -21.18
C SER A 711 15.41 -19.77 -21.32
N LYS A 712 14.74 -19.31 -22.37
CA LYS A 712 13.40 -19.76 -22.75
C LYS A 712 13.18 -19.49 -24.22
N GLU A 713 12.38 -20.34 -24.86
CA GLU A 713 11.87 -20.10 -26.21
C GLU A 713 10.37 -20.46 -26.25
N VAL A 714 9.60 -19.61 -26.92
CA VAL A 714 8.17 -19.76 -27.18
C VAL A 714 8.00 -20.10 -28.65
N SER A 715 7.36 -21.22 -28.92
CA SER A 715 7.16 -21.78 -30.26
C SER A 715 5.68 -21.78 -30.65
N GLY A 716 5.38 -22.17 -31.90
CA GLY A 716 4.00 -22.38 -32.36
C GLY A 716 3.29 -21.15 -32.92
N MET A 717 4.04 -20.11 -33.31
CA MET A 717 3.50 -18.95 -34.02
C MET A 717 3.68 -19.08 -35.54
N SER A 718 2.65 -18.72 -36.30
CA SER A 718 2.67 -18.63 -37.76
C SER A 718 2.76 -17.17 -38.23
N TYR A 719 3.37 -16.94 -39.39
CA TYR A 719 3.41 -15.63 -40.02
C TYR A 719 2.07 -15.29 -40.70
N PRO A 720 1.40 -14.19 -40.30
CA PRO A 720 0.19 -13.73 -40.98
C PRO A 720 0.50 -13.17 -42.36
N ASP A 721 -0.44 -13.31 -43.31
CA ASP A 721 -0.32 -12.76 -44.66
C ASP A 721 -0.69 -11.27 -44.69
N THR A 722 0.19 -10.42 -44.15
CA THR A 722 0.01 -8.96 -44.15
C THR A 722 1.34 -8.21 -44.19
N ALA A 723 1.39 -7.09 -44.91
CA ALA A 723 2.57 -6.23 -45.00
C ALA A 723 2.70 -5.25 -43.82
N ASP A 724 1.65 -5.09 -43.00
CA ASP A 724 1.68 -4.24 -41.81
C ASP A 724 2.28 -4.99 -40.61
N SER A 725 3.56 -4.71 -40.33
CA SER A 725 4.29 -5.36 -39.23
C SER A 725 3.59 -5.27 -37.87
N LYS A 726 2.83 -4.20 -37.58
CA LYS A 726 2.15 -4.04 -36.27
C LYS A 726 0.95 -4.96 -36.19
N LYS A 727 0.13 -4.99 -37.23
CA LYS A 727 -1.02 -5.90 -37.30
C LYS A 727 -0.56 -7.35 -37.29
N ALA A 728 0.49 -7.67 -38.05
CA ALA A 728 1.06 -9.00 -38.07
C ALA A 728 1.57 -9.42 -36.69
N ALA A 729 2.33 -8.56 -36.00
CA ALA A 729 2.80 -8.84 -34.65
C ALA A 729 1.64 -9.01 -33.64
N VAL A 730 0.56 -8.24 -33.76
CA VAL A 730 -0.65 -8.40 -32.95
C VAL A 730 -1.31 -9.74 -33.21
N LEU A 731 -1.48 -10.16 -34.47
CA LEU A 731 -2.07 -11.46 -34.81
C LEU A 731 -1.22 -12.63 -34.25
N MET A 732 0.11 -12.54 -34.35
CA MET A 732 1.02 -13.54 -33.76
C MET A 732 0.89 -13.60 -32.23
N LEU A 733 0.80 -12.46 -31.56
CA LEU A 733 0.60 -12.40 -30.11
C LEU A 733 -0.77 -12.98 -29.70
N LEU A 734 -1.82 -12.69 -30.47
CA LEU A 734 -3.18 -13.20 -30.26
C LEU A 734 -3.25 -14.72 -30.45
N GLN A 735 -2.53 -15.27 -31.42
CA GLN A 735 -2.38 -16.72 -31.59
C GLN A 735 -1.74 -17.37 -30.36
N ALA A 736 -0.66 -16.77 -29.84
CA ALA A 736 -0.02 -17.25 -28.61
C ALA A 736 -0.94 -17.15 -27.38
N ALA A 737 -1.84 -16.15 -27.36
CA ALA A 737 -2.85 -15.98 -26.33
C ALA A 737 -4.10 -16.87 -26.52
N GLN A 738 -4.11 -17.77 -27.53
CA GLN A 738 -5.26 -18.63 -27.88
C GLN A 738 -6.53 -17.84 -28.20
N SER A 739 -6.37 -16.66 -28.82
CA SER A 739 -7.43 -15.74 -29.22
C SER A 739 -7.36 -15.48 -30.72
N GLU A 740 -7.56 -16.52 -31.54
CA GLU A 740 -7.44 -16.41 -32.99
C GLU A 740 -8.42 -15.40 -33.60
N THR A 741 -7.91 -14.56 -34.48
CA THR A 741 -8.67 -13.52 -35.17
C THR A 741 -8.02 -13.18 -36.52
N ASP A 742 -8.73 -12.45 -37.38
CA ASP A 742 -8.23 -12.00 -38.69
C ASP A 742 -7.82 -10.52 -38.68
N GLU A 743 -7.07 -10.09 -39.70
CA GLU A 743 -6.62 -8.70 -39.81
C GLU A 743 -7.80 -7.71 -39.83
N SER A 744 -8.91 -8.09 -40.46
CA SER A 744 -10.08 -7.21 -40.66
C SER A 744 -10.77 -6.82 -39.35
N SER A 745 -10.65 -7.66 -38.31
CA SER A 745 -11.20 -7.41 -36.98
C SER A 745 -10.37 -6.43 -36.13
N LEU A 746 -9.11 -6.16 -36.50
CA LEU A 746 -8.21 -5.31 -35.72
C LEU A 746 -8.61 -3.85 -35.86
N LYS A 747 -8.96 -3.21 -34.73
CA LYS A 747 -9.40 -1.81 -34.69
C LYS A 747 -8.37 -0.89 -34.04
N GLY A 748 -8.23 0.31 -34.59
CA GLY A 748 -7.33 1.36 -34.09
C GLY A 748 -5.93 1.33 -34.69
N SER A 749 -5.10 2.30 -34.31
CA SER A 749 -3.81 2.57 -34.96
C SER A 749 -2.59 2.08 -34.17
N SER A 750 -2.77 1.77 -32.88
CA SER A 750 -1.72 1.31 -31.99
C SER A 750 -1.84 -0.19 -31.68
N ILE A 751 -0.73 -0.81 -31.28
CA ILE A 751 -0.73 -2.21 -30.80
C ILE A 751 -1.73 -2.38 -29.65
N MET A 752 -1.75 -1.43 -28.70
CA MET A 752 -2.64 -1.52 -27.55
C MET A 752 -4.11 -1.35 -27.91
N SER A 753 -4.48 -0.51 -28.88
CA SER A 753 -5.88 -0.39 -29.32
C SER A 753 -6.36 -1.70 -29.94
N MET A 754 -5.50 -2.34 -30.76
CA MET A 754 -5.81 -3.61 -31.42
C MET A 754 -5.91 -4.77 -30.42
N LEU A 755 -5.04 -4.82 -29.39
CA LEU A 755 -5.09 -5.87 -28.37
C LEU A 755 -6.29 -5.74 -27.43
N LYS A 756 -6.69 -4.52 -27.06
CA LYS A 756 -7.79 -4.27 -26.12
C LYS A 756 -9.16 -4.79 -26.59
N THR A 757 -9.36 -4.99 -27.89
CA THR A 757 -10.62 -5.56 -28.42
C THR A 757 -10.69 -7.07 -28.30
N HIS A 758 -9.55 -7.75 -28.12
CA HIS A 758 -9.45 -9.21 -28.21
C HIS A 758 -8.93 -9.86 -26.93
N ILE A 759 -8.07 -9.16 -26.17
CA ILE A 759 -7.50 -9.63 -24.92
C ILE A 759 -8.15 -8.90 -23.74
N LYS A 760 -8.56 -9.64 -22.71
CA LYS A 760 -9.15 -9.05 -21.48
C LYS A 760 -8.14 -8.17 -20.71
N GLN A 761 -6.87 -8.56 -20.71
CA GLN A 761 -5.79 -7.89 -19.98
C GLN A 761 -4.53 -7.75 -20.85
N PRO A 762 -4.53 -6.85 -21.85
CA PRO A 762 -3.32 -6.54 -22.59
C PRO A 762 -2.36 -5.75 -21.70
N ALA A 763 -1.06 -5.99 -21.88
CA ALA A 763 0.00 -5.38 -21.10
C ALA A 763 0.77 -4.36 -21.95
N ASP A 764 0.59 -3.08 -21.64
CA ASP A 764 1.47 -2.02 -22.15
C ASP A 764 2.75 -2.00 -21.31
N LEU A 765 3.85 -2.39 -21.95
CA LEU A 765 5.18 -2.50 -21.34
C LEU A 765 6.11 -1.38 -21.83
N THR A 766 5.54 -0.31 -22.40
CA THR A 766 6.32 0.84 -22.87
C THR A 766 7.13 1.46 -21.73
N GLY A 767 8.43 1.60 -21.94
CA GLY A 767 9.41 2.10 -20.97
C GLY A 767 10.17 1.01 -20.23
N CYS A 768 9.69 -0.25 -20.22
CA CYS A 768 10.46 -1.35 -19.65
C CYS A 768 11.70 -1.66 -20.50
N THR A 769 12.81 -1.99 -19.85
CA THR A 769 14.03 -2.51 -20.48
C THR A 769 13.81 -3.88 -21.10
N LEU A 770 14.73 -4.35 -21.95
CA LEU A 770 14.65 -5.70 -22.50
C LEU A 770 14.67 -6.75 -21.38
N ASP A 771 15.53 -6.57 -20.37
CA ASP A 771 15.66 -7.52 -19.24
C ASP A 771 14.32 -7.74 -18.51
N GLU A 772 13.59 -6.65 -18.29
CA GLU A 772 12.29 -6.67 -17.62
C GLU A 772 11.22 -7.41 -18.43
N VAL A 773 11.15 -7.17 -19.75
CA VAL A 773 10.12 -7.80 -20.60
C VAL A 773 10.44 -9.26 -20.93
N LEU A 774 11.70 -9.69 -20.85
CA LEU A 774 12.07 -11.10 -21.01
C LEU A 774 11.47 -12.02 -19.92
N TYR A 775 11.01 -11.46 -18.79
CA TYR A 775 10.21 -12.21 -17.82
C TYR A 775 8.92 -12.78 -18.44
N PHE A 776 8.25 -12.05 -19.33
CA PHE A 776 7.03 -12.53 -20.01
C PHE A 776 7.33 -13.72 -20.90
N VAL A 777 8.41 -13.63 -21.69
CA VAL A 777 8.90 -14.72 -22.53
C VAL A 777 9.24 -15.94 -21.67
N SER A 778 9.90 -15.72 -20.52
CA SER A 778 10.21 -16.76 -19.53
C SER A 778 8.95 -17.51 -19.06
N SER A 779 7.86 -16.77 -18.88
CA SER A 779 6.54 -17.25 -18.47
C SER A 779 5.70 -17.77 -19.64
N GLY A 780 6.29 -17.95 -20.83
CA GLY A 780 5.63 -18.52 -22.01
C GLY A 780 4.82 -17.51 -22.85
N LYS A 781 4.92 -16.21 -22.56
CA LYS A 781 4.17 -15.16 -23.23
C LYS A 781 5.10 -14.34 -24.14
N PRO A 782 4.94 -14.38 -25.48
CA PRO A 782 5.78 -13.59 -26.36
C PRO A 782 5.56 -12.08 -26.16
N VAL A 783 6.51 -11.27 -26.62
CA VAL A 783 6.48 -9.81 -26.45
C VAL A 783 6.61 -9.14 -27.80
N ILE A 784 5.68 -8.26 -28.16
CA ILE A 784 5.84 -7.38 -29.31
C ILE A 784 6.84 -6.29 -28.93
N GLY A 785 7.86 -6.06 -29.75
CA GLY A 785 8.83 -4.98 -29.61
C GLY A 785 8.91 -4.14 -30.88
N MET A 786 8.98 -2.82 -30.72
CA MET A 786 9.13 -1.90 -31.86
C MET A 786 10.62 -1.70 -32.20
N LEU A 787 10.99 -1.86 -33.47
CA LEU A 787 12.32 -1.47 -33.98
C LEU A 787 12.33 -0.02 -34.51
N SER A 788 11.17 0.51 -34.89
CA SER A 788 10.95 1.90 -35.30
C SER A 788 9.48 2.28 -35.10
N ASP A 789 9.06 3.50 -35.45
CA ASP A 789 7.65 3.93 -35.35
C ASP A 789 6.68 3.10 -36.19
N SER A 790 7.17 2.44 -37.24
CA SER A 790 6.37 1.68 -38.21
C SER A 790 6.70 0.19 -38.28
N HIS A 791 7.75 -0.27 -37.59
CA HIS A 791 8.22 -1.67 -37.69
C HIS A 791 8.19 -2.39 -36.34
N ALA A 792 7.35 -3.42 -36.24
CA ALA A 792 7.20 -4.27 -35.05
C ALA A 792 7.75 -5.69 -35.31
N VAL A 793 8.31 -6.30 -34.25
CA VAL A 793 8.76 -7.69 -34.23
C VAL A 793 8.20 -8.41 -32.99
N VAL A 794 8.23 -9.74 -32.98
CA VAL A 794 7.76 -10.55 -31.84
C VAL A 794 8.95 -11.27 -31.20
N ILE A 795 9.32 -10.87 -29.99
CA ILE A 795 10.35 -11.53 -29.18
C ILE A 795 9.80 -12.85 -28.67
N THR A 796 10.51 -13.94 -28.98
CA THR A 796 10.06 -15.31 -28.71
C THR A 796 11.06 -16.11 -27.90
N GLY A 797 12.31 -15.68 -27.76
CA GLY A 797 13.26 -16.43 -26.96
C GLY A 797 14.47 -15.64 -26.51
N TYR A 798 15.18 -16.18 -25.53
CA TYR A 798 16.43 -15.64 -25.02
C TYR A 798 17.31 -16.72 -24.39
N THR A 799 18.60 -16.42 -24.28
CA THR A 799 19.58 -17.15 -23.48
C THR A 799 20.27 -16.18 -22.52
N THR A 800 21.30 -16.64 -21.81
CA THR A 800 22.14 -15.77 -20.97
C THR A 800 22.92 -14.72 -21.77
N SER A 801 23.00 -14.83 -23.10
CA SER A 801 23.79 -13.94 -23.97
C SER A 801 23.06 -13.41 -25.20
N THR A 802 21.95 -14.02 -25.59
CA THR A 802 21.23 -13.68 -26.83
C THR A 802 19.74 -13.50 -26.62
N VAL A 803 19.11 -12.78 -27.56
CA VAL A 803 17.65 -12.70 -27.70
C VAL A 803 17.26 -13.04 -29.14
N THR A 804 16.08 -13.63 -29.30
CA THR A 804 15.53 -14.09 -30.56
C THR A 804 14.15 -13.46 -30.77
N TRP A 805 13.91 -12.91 -31.96
CA TRP A 805 12.60 -12.43 -32.38
C TRP A 805 12.25 -12.86 -33.80
N LEU A 806 10.96 -12.94 -34.07
CA LEU A 806 10.39 -13.17 -35.39
C LEU A 806 10.05 -11.82 -36.02
N ASP A 807 10.54 -11.60 -37.24
CA ASP A 807 10.15 -10.45 -38.06
C ASP A 807 8.96 -10.84 -38.93
N PRO A 808 7.76 -10.28 -38.67
CA PRO A 808 6.55 -10.73 -39.31
C PRO A 808 6.44 -10.36 -40.80
N VAL A 809 7.24 -9.41 -41.30
CA VAL A 809 7.18 -8.96 -42.70
C VAL A 809 8.19 -9.71 -43.56
N THR A 810 9.39 -9.95 -43.02
CA THR A 810 10.45 -10.68 -43.73
C THR A 810 10.36 -12.20 -43.56
N HIS A 811 9.50 -12.67 -42.66
CA HIS A 811 9.36 -14.07 -42.24
C HIS A 811 10.68 -14.67 -41.71
N LYS A 812 11.57 -13.83 -41.19
CA LYS A 812 12.87 -14.24 -40.67
C LYS A 812 12.87 -14.31 -39.14
N LYS A 813 13.49 -15.39 -38.64
CA LYS A 813 13.89 -15.50 -37.24
C LYS A 813 15.28 -14.89 -37.08
N ASN A 814 15.38 -13.85 -36.26
CA ASN A 814 16.63 -13.15 -35.99
C ASN A 814 17.09 -13.43 -34.56
N THR A 815 18.38 -13.76 -34.39
CA THR A 815 19.02 -13.90 -33.07
C THR A 815 20.20 -12.93 -33.00
N THR A 816 20.27 -12.15 -31.92
CA THR A 816 21.38 -11.20 -31.70
C THR A 816 21.80 -11.20 -30.23
N SER A 817 22.91 -10.52 -29.92
CA SER A 817 23.37 -10.36 -28.54
C SER A 817 22.39 -9.54 -27.72
N LEU A 818 22.28 -9.82 -26.42
CA LEU A 818 21.42 -9.05 -25.51
C LEU A 818 21.79 -7.56 -25.52
N THR A 819 23.08 -7.24 -25.54
CA THR A 819 23.57 -5.85 -25.57
C THR A 819 23.15 -5.13 -26.85
N SER A 820 23.26 -5.78 -28.01
CA SER A 820 22.85 -5.19 -29.29
C SER A 820 21.33 -4.95 -29.32
N ALA A 821 20.56 -5.93 -28.88
CA ALA A 821 19.10 -5.81 -28.81
C ALA A 821 18.64 -4.71 -27.86
N GLU A 822 19.25 -4.63 -26.66
CA GLU A 822 18.95 -3.59 -25.68
C GLU A 822 19.15 -2.19 -26.28
N HIS A 823 20.25 -1.97 -27.02
CA HIS A 823 20.46 -0.69 -27.73
C HIS A 823 19.39 -0.45 -28.79
N THR A 824 19.09 -1.44 -29.64
CA THR A 824 18.08 -1.31 -30.69
C THR A 824 16.72 -0.91 -30.13
N PHE A 825 16.24 -1.58 -29.07
CA PHE A 825 14.95 -1.26 -28.46
C PHE A 825 14.98 0.04 -27.68
N LYS A 826 16.12 0.39 -27.05
CA LYS A 826 16.31 1.69 -26.40
C LYS A 826 16.18 2.84 -27.39
N ASP A 827 16.85 2.74 -28.54
CA ASP A 827 16.81 3.74 -29.60
C ASP A 827 15.41 3.87 -30.20
N ALA A 828 14.65 2.78 -30.23
CA ALA A 828 13.24 2.76 -30.60
C ALA A 828 12.28 3.22 -29.48
N GLY A 829 12.79 3.61 -28.31
CA GLY A 829 12.02 4.17 -27.19
C GLY A 829 11.39 3.15 -26.24
N TYR A 830 11.94 1.93 -26.16
CA TYR A 830 11.46 0.83 -25.31
C TYR A 830 9.96 0.59 -25.42
N ARG A 831 9.44 0.46 -26.64
CA ARG A 831 8.01 0.23 -26.88
C ARG A 831 7.75 -1.26 -26.99
N PHE A 832 7.12 -1.81 -25.95
CA PHE A 832 6.81 -3.23 -25.82
C PHE A 832 5.34 -3.46 -25.46
N ALA A 833 4.79 -4.59 -25.90
CA ALA A 833 3.45 -5.02 -25.51
C ALA A 833 3.37 -6.55 -25.38
N SER A 834 2.53 -7.03 -24.45
CA SER A 834 2.23 -8.46 -24.27
C SER A 834 0.83 -8.61 -23.65
N TYR A 835 0.56 -9.71 -22.95
CA TYR A 835 -0.69 -9.98 -22.24
C TYR A 835 -0.46 -10.62 -20.86
N MET A 836 -1.50 -10.62 -20.03
CA MET A 836 -1.51 -11.23 -18.69
C MET A 836 -2.32 -12.52 -18.66
#